data_AF-P0DV49-F1
#
_entry.id   AF-P0DV49-F1
#
_cell.length_a   1.000
_cell.length_b   1.000
_cell.length_c   1.000
_cell.angle_alpha   90.00
_cell.angle_beta   90.00
_cell.angle_gamma   90.00
#
_symmetry.space_group_name_H-M   'P 1'
#
loop_
_entity.id
_entity.type
_entity.pdbx_description
1 polymer ?
#
loop_
_entity_poly.entity_id
_entity_poly.type
_entity_poly.pdbx_seq_one_letter_code
_entity_poly.pdbx_strand_id
1 'polypeptide(L)'
;MSTLNNLTKTLTQQVDDGPISAVRLVKGYDNSYALNAAGQVTALSIGNSSLKKLVLGTEAQALEYLYLSGSESLKEVVFEVPLPHLTHLYLNNCAIKDITIPKGFRSLQQVYLQKNGLTELVFEGDCPALVLLDVSENQLKGLSFHSGFRALKYIYATNNVLQKITFNRSMRLLNTLHLAKNQLTELAPFLSEIETMETLYLQGNQLLRIDREIWDRDLNCWDTMKGYLTSLNKGNIIREYLHEAKMILIGNGEVGKTSIRLKLLDINAPLPDKKDRTPGLDIVPYTIANLSSAQTGLPASTSFTFNIWDFGGQGKYREIQQLFCSRKSLYLYVTAYDDTADYNELYVGYEYWLAMANAYNNDSGQHSPVIYVQNKNDMGEKPINEEEVKHKFGNVGAFIKISCVDKEQFTALPKLIVKSISKISEDIFTVQYNSEWLGVKEDLNELKNQGTNYISKEEFITICTERGLSEDEIRAWLTVLDRIGAVIYFGDNEKLKDWIVLNPIWVKDAICKVIDFEFYDDIATLKPSFLPKIWEEYSESEREKLLQLLISYHFCYKEEESFIVPALFTENQPKYPEHLSSFDCEIKLKYVSFLPAGTLHKFMVKLHDKIYNELRWKKGVVLQDGATNTYAEVTERWKEHSIYIRLKDKKGQHPLWQEIQKTLQELNEELKTTKLMQLDFEVYCFYNNKWKAKPDIEDLCELDSTNIFKFMFGLSSPVKEYISQKPTPLLGKAKLSIIFLTADPENKNPIGASVQKQRIENTISDAFEFYNNLETKYNEIGSNTVGKDIVHITVHGIPDQLFFVHDKHTDQSNPVQSDYLCKQLEKTKQVKKLIVLIACNSETTAKKIVDGGLTKYAIGTTIDISSKAAIDFSEKFYDLLKNSPLQIESVFEETCYELNQDKYRAKLDDGEFYDYSKVFKIFKKTT
;
A
#
# COMPACT_ATOMS: atom_id res chain seq x y z
N MET A 1 39.49 29.18 -25.44
CA MET A 1 40.48 28.46 -24.60
C MET A 1 40.89 29.24 -23.38
N SER A 2 41.41 30.46 -23.48
CA SER A 2 41.72 31.31 -22.30
C SER A 2 40.50 31.54 -21.39
N THR A 3 39.32 31.83 -21.98
CA THR A 3 38.06 31.98 -21.23
C THR A 3 37.66 30.69 -20.51
N LEU A 4 37.72 29.56 -21.21
CA LEU A 4 37.48 28.24 -20.62
C LEU A 4 38.48 27.99 -19.47
N ASN A 5 39.77 28.26 -19.69
CA ASN A 5 40.81 28.11 -18.68
C ASN A 5 40.62 29.03 -17.48
N ASN A 6 40.08 30.23 -17.65
CA ASN A 6 39.76 31.14 -16.54
C ASN A 6 38.55 30.63 -15.74
N LEU A 7 37.47 30.21 -16.41
CA LEU A 7 36.37 29.49 -15.77
C LEU A 7 36.89 28.25 -15.05
N THR A 8 37.84 27.53 -15.65
CA THR A 8 38.39 26.31 -15.06
C THR A 8 39.36 26.58 -13.91
N LYS A 9 40.02 27.75 -13.87
CA LYS A 9 40.85 28.13 -12.72
C LYS A 9 40.00 28.30 -11.46
N THR A 10 38.72 28.66 -11.60
CA THR A 10 37.75 28.69 -10.49
C THR A 10 37.03 27.35 -10.29
N LEU A 11 36.86 26.51 -11.34
CA LEU A 11 36.50 25.09 -11.24
C LEU A 11 37.64 24.24 -10.61
N THR A 12 38.09 24.59 -9.42
CA THR A 12 39.11 23.83 -8.69
C THR A 12 38.52 22.55 -8.13
N GLN A 13 38.75 21.42 -8.82
CA GLN A 13 38.54 20.09 -8.24
C GLN A 13 39.75 19.66 -7.41
N GLN A 14 39.50 19.26 -6.16
CA GLN A 14 40.25 18.18 -5.52
C GLN A 14 39.61 16.85 -5.97
N VAL A 15 40.21 16.18 -6.95
CA VAL A 15 40.02 14.74 -7.13
C VAL A 15 41.12 14.06 -6.31
N ASP A 16 40.82 12.92 -5.69
CA ASP A 16 41.81 12.16 -4.91
C ASP A 16 43.02 11.71 -5.76
N ASP A 17 42.92 11.76 -7.10
CA ASP A 17 44.01 11.48 -8.06
C ASP A 17 44.61 12.72 -8.75
N GLY A 18 44.43 13.91 -8.18
CA GLY A 18 45.07 15.14 -8.64
C GLY A 18 44.28 15.95 -9.68
N PRO A 19 44.79 17.13 -10.07
CA PRO A 19 44.02 18.11 -10.83
C PRO A 19 43.74 17.65 -12.27
N ILE A 20 42.46 17.46 -12.61
CA ILE A 20 42.01 17.27 -13.99
C ILE A 20 42.12 18.61 -14.73
N SER A 21 42.80 18.62 -15.88
CA SER A 21 42.89 19.82 -16.71
C SER A 21 41.54 20.17 -17.37
N ALA A 22 41.25 21.47 -17.48
CA ALA A 22 40.06 22.08 -18.10
C ALA A 22 39.52 21.39 -19.35
N VAL A 23 40.44 21.01 -20.23
CA VAL A 23 40.13 20.41 -21.53
C VAL A 23 39.58 18.99 -21.37
N ARG A 24 40.01 18.25 -20.34
CA ARG A 24 39.48 16.91 -20.03
C ARG A 24 38.09 17.00 -19.39
N LEU A 25 37.81 17.99 -18.55
CA LEU A 25 36.49 18.17 -17.94
C LEU A 25 35.41 18.37 -19.01
N VAL A 26 35.63 19.21 -20.01
CA VAL A 26 34.63 19.44 -21.08
C VAL A 26 34.62 18.32 -22.14
N LYS A 27 35.75 17.66 -22.41
CA LYS A 27 35.79 16.58 -23.42
C LYS A 27 35.46 15.18 -22.89
N GLY A 28 35.47 14.98 -21.57
CA GLY A 28 35.53 13.63 -20.98
C GLY A 28 34.20 12.90 -20.84
N TYR A 29 33.05 13.59 -20.88
CA TYR A 29 31.78 13.04 -20.37
C TYR A 29 30.52 13.63 -21.04
N ASP A 30 30.50 13.81 -22.37
CA ASP A 30 29.40 14.49 -23.09
C ASP A 30 29.11 15.93 -22.62
N ASN A 31 30.10 16.55 -21.99
CA ASN A 31 30.03 17.90 -21.50
C ASN A 31 30.06 18.91 -22.65
N SER A 32 29.30 19.99 -22.53
CA SER A 32 29.14 20.99 -23.57
C SER A 32 29.12 22.40 -22.99
N TYR A 33 29.49 23.39 -23.82
CA TYR A 33 29.39 24.80 -23.46
C TYR A 33 29.04 25.64 -24.69
N ALA A 34 28.41 26.79 -24.44
CA ALA A 34 28.14 27.80 -25.46
C ALA A 34 28.83 29.12 -25.10
N LEU A 35 29.22 29.87 -26.14
CA LEU A 35 29.79 31.20 -26.00
C LEU A 35 28.91 32.24 -26.68
N ASN A 36 28.85 33.45 -26.14
CA ASN A 36 28.33 34.61 -26.86
C ASN A 36 29.38 35.20 -27.82
N ALA A 37 28.98 36.21 -28.60
CA ALA A 37 29.87 36.92 -29.53
C ALA A 37 31.08 37.61 -28.85
N ALA A 38 30.98 37.90 -27.55
CA ALA A 38 32.07 38.45 -26.75
C ALA A 38 33.02 37.36 -26.19
N GLY A 39 32.76 36.09 -26.51
CA GLY A 39 33.56 34.95 -26.07
C GLY A 39 33.36 34.56 -24.60
N GLN A 40 32.29 35.03 -23.96
CA GLN A 40 31.91 34.65 -22.59
C GLN A 40 31.04 33.38 -22.61
N VAL A 41 31.15 32.55 -21.57
CA VAL A 41 30.36 31.31 -21.45
C VAL A 41 28.92 31.65 -21.07
N THR A 42 27.96 31.26 -21.92
CA THR A 42 26.52 31.46 -21.70
C THR A 42 25.78 30.18 -21.34
N ALA A 43 26.27 29.02 -21.75
CA ALA A 43 25.75 27.75 -21.31
C ALA A 43 26.89 26.84 -20.89
N LEU A 44 26.69 26.10 -19.80
CA LEU A 44 27.63 25.12 -19.30
C LEU A 44 26.88 23.86 -18.89
N SER A 45 27.20 22.73 -19.53
CA SER A 45 26.74 21.40 -19.17
C SER A 45 27.93 20.55 -18.77
N ILE A 46 28.02 20.24 -17.49
CA ILE A 46 29.03 19.36 -16.88
C ILE A 46 28.37 18.35 -15.93
N GLY A 47 27.20 17.83 -16.33
CA GLY A 47 26.48 16.79 -15.58
C GLY A 47 27.26 15.47 -15.48
N ASN A 48 26.80 14.57 -14.62
CA ASN A 48 27.43 13.26 -14.38
C ASN A 48 28.94 13.35 -14.07
N SER A 49 29.35 14.44 -13.43
CA SER A 49 30.76 14.70 -13.14
C SER A 49 31.14 14.22 -11.74
N SER A 50 32.42 13.96 -11.52
CA SER A 50 32.99 13.70 -10.20
C SER A 50 33.26 14.97 -9.38
N LEU A 51 32.62 16.10 -9.72
CA LEU A 51 32.77 17.36 -8.98
C LEU A 51 32.31 17.14 -7.53
N LYS A 52 33.15 17.51 -6.55
CA LYS A 52 32.76 17.56 -5.13
C LYS A 52 32.21 18.94 -4.73
N LYS A 53 32.77 19.99 -5.32
CA LYS A 53 32.43 21.40 -5.07
C LYS A 53 32.53 22.20 -6.37
N LEU A 54 31.66 23.18 -6.52
CA LEU A 54 31.69 24.14 -7.62
C LEU A 54 31.63 25.56 -7.06
N VAL A 55 32.55 26.44 -7.50
CA VAL A 55 32.55 27.86 -7.17
C VAL A 55 32.36 28.66 -8.45
N LEU A 56 31.37 29.55 -8.48
CA LEU A 56 31.04 30.40 -9.62
C LEU A 56 31.28 31.86 -9.25
N GLY A 57 32.34 32.43 -9.81
CA GLY A 57 32.74 33.82 -9.62
C GLY A 57 32.30 34.74 -10.76
N THR A 58 33.01 35.86 -10.90
CA THR A 58 32.76 36.91 -11.90
C THR A 58 32.73 36.41 -13.35
N GLU A 59 33.48 35.36 -13.65
CA GLU A 59 33.58 34.72 -14.96
C GLU A 59 32.30 34.01 -15.40
N ALA A 60 31.42 33.66 -14.45
CA ALA A 60 30.12 33.04 -14.72
C ALA A 60 28.99 34.08 -14.90
N GLN A 61 29.25 35.39 -14.82
CA GLN A 61 28.20 36.42 -14.86
C GLN A 61 27.36 36.41 -16.14
N ALA A 62 27.92 35.95 -17.27
CA ALA A 62 27.22 35.82 -18.54
C ALA A 62 26.42 34.52 -18.69
N LEU A 63 26.46 33.63 -17.68
CA LEU A 63 25.87 32.31 -17.75
C LEU A 63 24.33 32.42 -17.71
N GLU A 64 23.70 31.80 -18.70
CA GLU A 64 22.25 31.69 -18.88
C GLU A 64 21.75 30.28 -18.52
N TYR A 65 22.54 29.24 -18.79
CA TYR A 65 22.19 27.84 -18.53
C TYR A 65 23.32 27.15 -17.76
N LEU A 66 22.99 26.56 -16.61
CA LEU A 66 23.90 25.73 -15.85
C LEU A 66 23.29 24.33 -15.64
N TYR A 67 23.94 23.32 -16.20
CA TYR A 67 23.53 21.93 -16.11
C TYR A 67 24.58 21.06 -15.42
N LEU A 68 24.24 20.56 -14.25
CA LEU A 68 25.11 19.77 -13.35
C LEU A 68 24.48 18.45 -12.92
N SER A 69 23.31 18.11 -13.47
CA SER A 69 22.51 16.96 -13.05
C SER A 69 23.29 15.65 -13.07
N GLY A 70 23.01 14.78 -12.10
CA GLY A 70 23.66 13.48 -11.98
C GLY A 70 25.11 13.53 -11.48
N SER A 71 25.61 14.71 -11.08
CA SER A 71 26.92 14.83 -10.43
C SER A 71 26.80 14.37 -8.97
N GLU A 72 26.73 13.07 -8.73
CA GLU A 72 26.43 12.47 -7.41
C GLU A 72 27.46 12.80 -6.32
N SER A 73 28.68 13.17 -6.70
CA SER A 73 29.71 13.62 -5.75
C SER A 73 29.55 15.08 -5.32
N LEU A 74 28.71 15.87 -6.01
CA LEU A 74 28.64 17.33 -5.85
C LEU A 74 27.88 17.68 -4.57
N LYS A 75 28.61 18.20 -3.57
CA LYS A 75 28.08 18.52 -2.25
C LYS A 75 27.81 20.01 -2.04
N GLU A 76 28.47 20.86 -2.81
CA GLU A 76 28.45 22.30 -2.58
C GLU A 76 28.54 23.07 -3.90
N VAL A 77 27.65 24.07 -4.07
CA VAL A 77 27.69 25.04 -5.16
C VAL A 77 27.68 26.44 -4.55
N VAL A 78 28.76 27.18 -4.75
CA VAL A 78 28.95 28.51 -4.19
C VAL A 78 28.83 29.55 -5.29
N PHE A 79 27.93 30.51 -5.11
CA PHE A 79 27.78 31.67 -5.98
C PHE A 79 28.45 32.88 -5.28
N GLU A 80 29.69 33.21 -5.66
CA GLU A 80 30.41 34.35 -5.07
C GLU A 80 29.85 35.71 -5.52
N VAL A 81 29.23 35.71 -6.69
CA VAL A 81 28.58 36.89 -7.27
C VAL A 81 27.18 36.53 -7.77
N PRO A 82 26.24 37.50 -7.80
CA PRO A 82 24.96 37.30 -8.44
C PRO A 82 25.12 36.92 -9.93
N LEU A 83 24.31 35.99 -10.42
CA LEU A 83 24.27 35.61 -11.83
C LEU A 83 22.99 36.19 -12.48
N PRO A 84 23.03 37.44 -12.96
CA PRO A 84 21.82 38.16 -13.39
C PRO A 84 21.20 37.59 -14.67
N HIS A 85 21.98 36.88 -15.49
CA HIS A 85 21.54 36.29 -16.75
C HIS A 85 21.11 34.83 -16.63
N LEU A 86 21.34 34.18 -15.48
CA LEU A 86 21.03 32.77 -15.30
C LEU A 86 19.51 32.56 -15.37
N THR A 87 19.08 31.72 -16.31
CA THR A 87 17.67 31.39 -16.57
C THR A 87 17.34 29.97 -16.13
N HIS A 88 18.26 29.02 -16.33
CA HIS A 88 18.03 27.61 -16.01
C HIS A 88 19.15 27.07 -15.13
N LEU A 89 18.77 26.48 -13.99
CA LEU A 89 19.69 25.86 -13.03
C LEU A 89 19.27 24.41 -12.79
N TYR A 90 20.06 23.47 -13.30
CA TYR A 90 19.84 22.04 -13.10
C TYR A 90 20.91 21.44 -12.17
N LEU A 91 20.48 21.05 -10.98
CA LEU A 91 21.26 20.52 -9.87
C LEU A 91 20.64 19.22 -9.30
N ASN A 92 19.77 18.57 -10.05
CA ASN A 92 19.08 17.35 -9.61
C ASN A 92 19.99 16.11 -9.63
N ASN A 93 19.74 15.15 -8.74
CA ASN A 93 20.60 13.96 -8.56
C ASN A 93 22.06 14.32 -8.24
N CYS A 94 22.26 15.17 -7.23
CA CYS A 94 23.57 15.50 -6.66
C CYS A 94 23.59 15.12 -5.17
N ALA A 95 24.62 15.54 -4.42
CA ALA A 95 24.74 15.31 -2.97
C ALA A 95 24.68 16.62 -2.17
N ILE A 96 23.95 17.62 -2.66
CA ILE A 96 23.90 18.97 -2.07
C ILE A 96 23.04 18.92 -0.80
N LYS A 97 23.55 19.47 0.30
CA LYS A 97 22.89 19.49 1.63
C LYS A 97 22.18 20.79 1.96
N ASP A 98 22.67 21.88 1.41
CA ASP A 98 22.12 23.21 1.55
C ASP A 98 22.50 24.01 0.31
N ILE A 99 21.64 24.95 -0.09
CA ILE A 99 21.94 25.87 -1.16
C ILE A 99 21.29 27.22 -0.90
N THR A 100 22.06 28.26 -1.12
CA THR A 100 21.59 29.64 -1.04
C THR A 100 21.64 30.24 -2.44
N ILE A 101 20.51 30.79 -2.90
CA ILE A 101 20.40 31.58 -4.12
C ILE A 101 20.56 33.05 -3.72
N PRO A 102 21.70 33.70 -4.04
CA PRO A 102 21.94 35.08 -3.64
C PRO A 102 20.96 36.07 -4.26
N LYS A 103 20.91 37.27 -3.69
CA LYS A 103 20.20 38.40 -4.30
C LYS A 103 20.72 38.67 -5.72
N GLY A 104 19.81 38.87 -6.68
CA GLY A 104 20.16 39.33 -8.03
C GLY A 104 19.95 38.33 -9.16
N PHE A 105 19.47 37.11 -8.87
CA PHE A 105 19.08 36.09 -9.86
C PHE A 105 17.73 36.46 -10.52
N ARG A 106 17.68 37.63 -11.17
CA ARG A 106 16.45 38.24 -11.70
C ARG A 106 15.89 37.54 -12.92
N SER A 107 16.73 36.84 -13.68
CA SER A 107 16.35 36.12 -14.90
C SER A 107 16.06 34.64 -14.68
N LEU A 108 16.20 34.14 -13.44
CA LEU A 108 16.06 32.72 -13.12
C LEU A 108 14.62 32.27 -13.35
N GLN A 109 14.41 31.28 -14.22
CA GLN A 109 13.10 30.79 -14.66
C GLN A 109 12.83 29.36 -14.20
N GLN A 110 13.83 28.49 -14.23
CA GLN A 110 13.66 27.09 -13.84
C GLN A 110 14.79 26.63 -12.93
N VAL A 111 14.42 25.99 -11.82
CA VAL A 111 15.36 25.43 -10.85
C VAL A 111 14.96 23.98 -10.57
N TYR A 112 15.89 23.07 -10.83
CA TYR A 112 15.74 21.64 -10.57
C TYR A 112 16.77 21.21 -9.52
N LEU A 113 16.31 20.88 -8.33
CA LEU A 113 17.07 20.48 -7.16
C LEU A 113 16.61 19.12 -6.60
N GLN A 114 15.70 18.43 -7.29
CA GLN A 114 15.15 17.17 -6.83
C GLN A 114 16.21 16.08 -6.67
N LYS A 115 15.97 15.14 -5.77
CA LYS A 115 16.86 14.00 -5.50
C LYS A 115 18.24 14.46 -5.02
N ASN A 116 18.25 15.30 -3.98
CA ASN A 116 19.44 15.72 -3.25
C ASN A 116 19.29 15.37 -1.76
N GLY A 117 20.20 15.85 -0.92
CA GLY A 117 20.08 15.78 0.54
C GLY A 117 19.71 17.11 1.18
N LEU A 118 18.99 18.00 0.48
CA LEU A 118 18.77 19.38 0.93
C LEU A 118 17.98 19.41 2.24
N THR A 119 18.60 19.97 3.27
CA THR A 119 17.96 20.28 4.56
C THR A 119 17.45 21.72 4.59
N GLU A 120 18.02 22.60 3.76
CA GLU A 120 17.68 24.01 3.66
C GLU A 120 17.86 24.53 2.22
N LEU A 121 16.92 25.37 1.77
CA LEU A 121 16.99 26.14 0.53
C LEU A 121 16.64 27.59 0.87
N VAL A 122 17.60 28.49 0.69
CA VAL A 122 17.43 29.92 0.98
C VAL A 122 17.43 30.72 -0.31
N PHE A 123 16.42 31.57 -0.48
CA PHE A 123 16.45 32.67 -1.44
C PHE A 123 16.70 33.97 -0.70
N GLU A 124 17.90 34.55 -0.82
CA GLU A 124 18.24 35.81 -0.14
C GLU A 124 17.50 37.02 -0.74
N GLY A 125 17.01 36.88 -1.97
CA GLY A 125 16.23 37.87 -2.68
C GLY A 125 15.17 37.26 -3.57
N ASP A 126 14.36 38.14 -4.15
CA ASP A 126 13.28 37.73 -5.04
C ASP A 126 13.80 37.20 -6.39
N CYS A 127 13.16 36.15 -6.91
CA CYS A 127 13.35 35.64 -8.27
C CYS A 127 12.08 35.91 -9.11
N PRO A 128 11.91 37.13 -9.65
CA PRO A 128 10.67 37.54 -10.32
C PRO A 128 10.34 36.80 -11.61
N ALA A 129 11.34 36.20 -12.26
CA ALA A 129 11.16 35.39 -13.45
C ALA A 129 10.95 33.89 -13.17
N LEU A 130 11.03 33.44 -11.90
CA LEU A 130 11.01 32.01 -11.59
C LEU A 130 9.63 31.44 -11.86
N VAL A 131 9.54 30.48 -12.79
CA VAL A 131 8.31 29.80 -13.22
C VAL A 131 8.18 28.42 -12.59
N LEU A 132 9.29 27.69 -12.48
CA LEU A 132 9.30 26.31 -11.99
C LEU A 132 10.40 26.12 -10.93
N LEU A 133 10.00 25.51 -9.81
CA LEU A 133 10.90 25.02 -8.78
C LEU A 133 10.57 23.55 -8.50
N ASP A 134 11.53 22.66 -8.72
CA ASP A 134 11.44 21.27 -8.28
C ASP A 134 12.50 21.00 -7.21
N VAL A 135 12.05 20.69 -6.00
CA VAL A 135 12.85 20.29 -4.84
C VAL A 135 12.39 18.95 -4.26
N SER A 136 11.70 18.13 -5.06
CA SER A 136 11.18 16.83 -4.64
C SER A 136 12.30 15.88 -4.18
N GLU A 137 11.99 14.91 -3.32
CA GLU A 137 12.96 13.93 -2.80
C GLU A 137 14.19 14.61 -2.15
N ASN A 138 13.93 15.41 -1.12
CA ASN A 138 14.91 16.10 -0.28
C ASN A 138 14.54 15.95 1.22
N GLN A 139 15.17 16.72 2.11
CA GLN A 139 14.92 16.72 3.56
C GLN A 139 14.54 18.11 4.08
N LEU A 140 13.88 18.92 3.24
CA LEU A 140 13.51 20.28 3.60
C LEU A 140 12.45 20.26 4.71
N LYS A 141 12.69 21.02 5.78
CA LYS A 141 11.71 21.19 6.89
C LYS A 141 10.71 22.32 6.65
N GLY A 142 11.07 23.28 5.79
CA GLY A 142 10.22 24.38 5.40
C GLY A 142 10.62 24.96 4.05
N LEU A 143 9.67 25.64 3.42
CA LEU A 143 9.87 26.42 2.20
C LEU A 143 9.21 27.78 2.37
N SER A 144 9.94 28.84 2.05
CA SER A 144 9.46 30.22 2.20
C SER A 144 9.65 31.03 0.92
N PHE A 145 8.56 31.60 0.42
CA PHE A 145 8.56 32.51 -0.71
C PHE A 145 8.21 33.92 -0.23
N HIS A 146 9.17 34.83 -0.37
CA HIS A 146 9.00 36.24 -0.04
C HIS A 146 8.16 36.96 -1.12
N SER A 147 8.33 38.26 -1.31
CA SER A 147 7.36 39.09 -2.05
C SER A 147 7.46 39.04 -3.58
N GLY A 148 8.56 38.58 -4.15
CA GLY A 148 8.84 38.79 -5.58
C GLY A 148 8.94 37.54 -6.43
N PHE A 149 8.28 36.43 -6.07
CA PHE A 149 8.15 35.23 -6.92
C PHE A 149 6.93 35.34 -7.86
N ARG A 150 6.85 36.43 -8.63
CA ARG A 150 5.63 36.84 -9.36
C ARG A 150 5.28 35.92 -10.54
N ALA A 151 6.24 35.17 -11.06
CA ALA A 151 6.06 34.30 -12.22
C ALA A 151 5.86 32.82 -11.84
N LEU A 152 5.90 32.46 -10.54
CA LEU A 152 5.99 31.06 -10.12
C LEU A 152 4.67 30.35 -10.36
N LYS A 153 4.73 29.28 -11.17
CA LYS A 153 3.57 28.48 -11.59
C LYS A 153 3.61 27.04 -11.07
N TYR A 154 4.81 26.46 -10.99
CA TYR A 154 4.98 25.04 -10.67
C TYR A 154 5.93 24.90 -9.49
N ILE A 155 5.44 24.33 -8.39
CA ILE A 155 6.23 23.95 -7.23
C ILE A 155 6.07 22.46 -7.01
N TYR A 156 7.18 21.72 -7.16
CA TYR A 156 7.25 20.31 -6.81
C TYR A 156 8.13 20.16 -5.58
N ALA A 157 7.58 19.67 -4.48
CA ALA A 157 8.30 19.44 -3.24
C ALA A 157 7.87 18.13 -2.56
N THR A 158 7.49 17.15 -3.39
CA THR A 158 7.07 15.81 -2.96
C THR A 158 8.18 15.12 -2.18
N ASN A 159 7.84 14.31 -1.18
CA ASN A 159 8.82 13.49 -0.45
C ASN A 159 9.92 14.35 0.19
N ASN A 160 9.50 15.25 1.08
CA ASN A 160 10.34 16.05 1.97
C ASN A 160 9.85 15.85 3.42
N VAL A 161 10.34 16.65 4.36
CA VAL A 161 9.86 16.70 5.75
C VAL A 161 9.24 18.05 6.07
N LEU A 162 8.56 18.66 5.09
CA LEU A 162 8.00 20.00 5.23
C LEU A 162 6.93 20.00 6.32
N GLN A 163 7.14 20.77 7.36
CA GLN A 163 6.14 21.02 8.40
C GLN A 163 5.29 22.25 8.08
N LYS A 164 5.85 23.17 7.27
CA LYS A 164 5.18 24.40 6.85
C LYS A 164 5.69 24.88 5.49
N ILE A 165 4.79 25.46 4.71
CA ILE A 165 5.11 26.27 3.54
C ILE A 165 4.57 27.69 3.74
N THR A 166 5.41 28.69 3.51
CA THR A 166 5.07 30.09 3.78
C THR A 166 5.13 30.92 2.50
N PHE A 167 4.07 31.67 2.23
CA PHE A 167 3.99 32.62 1.12
C PHE A 167 3.64 33.98 1.69
N ASN A 168 4.55 34.95 1.57
CA ASN A 168 4.35 36.29 2.15
C ASN A 168 3.43 37.19 1.30
N ARG A 169 3.12 36.77 0.06
CA ARG A 169 2.16 37.41 -0.83
C ARG A 169 1.37 36.36 -1.61
N SER A 170 0.19 36.76 -2.07
CA SER A 170 -0.68 35.95 -2.92
C SER A 170 0.05 35.50 -4.21
N MET A 171 0.13 34.19 -4.43
CA MET A 171 0.80 33.56 -5.58
C MET A 171 -0.19 33.33 -6.73
N ARG A 172 -0.67 34.43 -7.33
CA ARG A 172 -1.79 34.43 -8.28
C ARG A 172 -1.58 33.65 -9.58
N LEU A 173 -0.35 33.24 -9.88
CA LEU A 173 -0.04 32.44 -11.08
C LEU A 173 0.26 30.97 -10.76
N LEU A 174 0.20 30.57 -9.48
CA LEU A 174 0.47 29.20 -9.10
C LEU A 174 -0.58 28.28 -9.72
N ASN A 175 -0.12 27.29 -10.47
CA ASN A 175 -0.93 26.36 -11.22
C ASN A 175 -0.84 24.94 -10.65
N THR A 176 0.38 24.49 -10.34
CA THR A 176 0.64 23.19 -9.72
C THR A 176 1.39 23.36 -8.42
N LEU A 177 0.86 22.78 -7.35
CA LEU A 177 1.51 22.67 -6.05
C LEU A 177 1.54 21.20 -5.60
N HIS A 178 2.69 20.56 -5.74
CA HIS A 178 2.88 19.17 -5.37
C HIS A 178 3.60 19.05 -4.03
N LEU A 179 2.87 18.70 -2.97
CA LEU A 179 3.34 18.63 -1.59
C LEU A 179 3.12 17.27 -0.92
N ALA A 180 2.71 16.24 -1.67
CA ALA A 180 2.52 14.90 -1.13
C ALA A 180 3.78 14.35 -0.43
N LYS A 181 3.60 13.46 0.54
CA LYS A 181 4.65 12.83 1.37
C LYS A 181 5.49 13.89 2.09
N ASN A 182 4.85 14.66 2.96
CA ASN A 182 5.45 15.68 3.82
C ASN A 182 4.85 15.58 5.24
N GLN A 183 5.09 16.56 6.09
CA GLN A 183 4.61 16.59 7.48
C GLN A 183 3.76 17.84 7.75
N LEU A 184 3.04 18.33 6.74
CA LEU A 184 2.21 19.53 6.87
C LEU A 184 1.04 19.22 7.82
N THR A 185 0.88 20.07 8.84
CA THR A 185 -0.24 20.00 9.80
C THR A 185 -1.30 21.07 9.53
N GLU A 186 -0.93 22.10 8.78
CA GLU A 186 -1.80 23.19 8.34
C GLU A 186 -1.44 23.59 6.91
N LEU A 187 -2.42 24.13 6.19
CA LEU A 187 -2.20 24.79 4.91
C LEU A 187 -2.39 26.30 5.08
N ALA A 188 -1.69 27.04 4.23
CA ALA A 188 -1.74 28.48 4.30
C ALA A 188 -3.08 29.02 3.72
N PRO A 189 -3.74 29.97 4.42
CA PRO A 189 -5.06 30.48 4.01
C PRO A 189 -5.13 31.08 2.60
N PHE A 190 -4.00 31.56 2.07
CA PHE A 190 -3.95 32.19 0.74
C PHE A 190 -4.32 31.24 -0.41
N LEU A 191 -4.36 29.91 -0.18
CA LEU A 191 -4.79 28.96 -1.20
C LEU A 191 -6.15 29.33 -1.79
N SER A 192 -7.08 29.87 -1.00
CA SER A 192 -8.38 30.33 -1.50
C SER A 192 -8.32 31.54 -2.44
N GLU A 193 -7.17 32.23 -2.54
CA GLU A 193 -6.96 33.38 -3.42
C GLU A 193 -6.33 32.99 -4.77
N ILE A 194 -5.95 31.72 -4.97
CA ILE A 194 -5.27 31.28 -6.19
C ILE A 194 -6.31 30.91 -7.24
N GLU A 195 -6.49 31.77 -8.23
CA GLU A 195 -7.45 31.55 -9.33
C GLU A 195 -6.93 30.60 -10.41
N THR A 196 -5.60 30.44 -10.52
CA THR A 196 -4.94 29.68 -11.59
C THR A 196 -4.59 28.24 -11.23
N MET A 197 -4.85 27.82 -9.99
CA MET A 197 -4.50 26.48 -9.53
C MET A 197 -5.34 25.46 -10.29
N GLU A 198 -4.67 24.46 -10.85
CA GLU A 198 -5.29 23.33 -11.53
C GLU A 198 -4.94 22.02 -10.82
N THR A 199 -3.83 21.98 -10.08
CA THR A 199 -3.32 20.75 -9.49
C THR A 199 -2.75 20.95 -8.09
N LEU A 200 -3.32 20.24 -7.12
CA LEU A 200 -2.87 20.20 -5.72
C LEU A 200 -2.75 18.76 -5.24
N TYR A 201 -1.52 18.34 -4.91
CA TYR A 201 -1.23 17.01 -4.37
C TYR A 201 -0.80 17.12 -2.91
N LEU A 202 -1.55 16.49 -1.99
CA LEU A 202 -1.34 16.61 -0.54
C LEU A 202 -1.22 15.26 0.18
N GLN A 203 -1.32 14.13 -0.53
CA GLN A 203 -1.40 12.79 0.05
C GLN A 203 -0.20 12.50 0.95
N GLY A 204 -0.43 11.85 2.09
CA GLY A 204 0.65 11.58 3.05
C GLY A 204 1.18 12.81 3.79
N ASN A 205 0.30 13.77 4.10
CA ASN A 205 0.51 14.83 5.10
C ASN A 205 -0.34 14.55 6.37
N GLN A 206 -0.42 15.50 7.31
CA GLN A 206 -1.13 15.35 8.59
C GLN A 206 -2.03 16.56 8.89
N LEU A 207 -2.88 16.96 7.93
CA LEU A 207 -3.73 18.16 8.06
C LEU A 207 -4.88 17.93 9.06
N LEU A 208 -4.61 18.07 10.37
CA LEU A 208 -5.52 17.72 11.48
C LEU A 208 -6.81 18.56 11.58
N ARG A 209 -6.92 19.64 10.80
CA ARG A 209 -8.07 20.57 10.82
C ARG A 209 -8.91 20.52 9.55
N ILE A 210 -8.49 19.73 8.57
CA ILE A 210 -9.19 19.55 7.30
C ILE A 210 -9.52 18.08 7.18
N ASP A 211 -10.77 17.78 6.93
CA ASP A 211 -11.20 16.40 6.71
C ASP A 211 -10.36 15.74 5.62
N ARG A 212 -9.74 14.61 5.93
CA ARG A 212 -8.95 13.85 4.95
C ARG A 212 -9.66 13.57 3.63
N GLU A 213 -10.98 13.38 3.63
CA GLU A 213 -11.70 13.14 2.37
C GLU A 213 -11.66 14.34 1.41
N ILE A 214 -11.36 15.54 1.92
CA ILE A 214 -11.21 16.74 1.11
C ILE A 214 -9.86 16.78 0.39
N TRP A 215 -8.81 16.18 0.96
CA TRP A 215 -7.44 16.39 0.48
C TRP A 215 -6.64 15.12 0.15
N ASP A 216 -7.11 13.96 0.60
CA ASP A 216 -6.41 12.67 0.50
C ASP A 216 -7.13 11.69 -0.45
N ARG A 217 -8.45 11.84 -0.65
CA ARG A 217 -9.27 10.94 -1.47
C ARG A 217 -8.80 10.87 -2.92
N ASP A 218 -8.75 12.04 -3.58
CA ASP A 218 -8.35 12.16 -4.96
C ASP A 218 -6.87 12.56 -5.02
N LEU A 219 -6.12 12.02 -5.99
CA LEU A 219 -4.72 12.41 -6.20
C LEU A 219 -4.67 13.94 -6.37
N ASN A 220 -5.40 14.50 -7.33
CA ASN A 220 -5.59 15.94 -7.41
C ASN A 220 -6.78 16.38 -6.57
N CYS A 221 -6.51 16.99 -5.42
CA CYS A 221 -7.54 17.41 -4.47
C CYS A 221 -7.91 18.90 -4.56
N TRP A 222 -7.48 19.60 -5.62
CA TRP A 222 -7.67 21.04 -5.69
C TRP A 222 -9.15 21.45 -5.64
N ASP A 223 -10.01 20.82 -6.44
CA ASP A 223 -11.41 21.21 -6.55
C ASP A 223 -12.16 21.05 -5.23
N THR A 224 -11.94 19.94 -4.51
CA THR A 224 -12.51 19.68 -3.19
C THR A 224 -11.91 20.61 -2.14
N MET A 225 -10.59 20.84 -2.16
CA MET A 225 -9.92 21.75 -1.23
C MET A 225 -10.40 23.19 -1.42
N LYS A 226 -10.50 23.67 -2.66
CA LYS A 226 -10.98 25.01 -3.00
C LYS A 226 -12.40 25.21 -2.47
N GLY A 227 -13.29 24.24 -2.69
CA GLY A 227 -14.63 24.25 -2.14
C GLY A 227 -14.66 24.38 -0.63
N TYR A 228 -13.91 23.54 0.06
CA TYR A 228 -13.81 23.57 1.52
C TYR A 228 -13.23 24.89 2.06
N LEU A 229 -12.14 25.38 1.49
CA LEU A 229 -11.52 26.64 1.89
C LEU A 229 -12.42 27.85 1.61
N THR A 230 -13.11 27.85 0.46
CA THR A 230 -14.09 28.89 0.11
C THR A 230 -15.22 28.92 1.13
N SER A 231 -15.75 27.76 1.51
CA SER A 231 -16.77 27.62 2.55
C SER A 231 -16.32 28.22 3.88
N LEU A 232 -15.07 27.97 4.30
CA LEU A 232 -14.53 28.45 5.58
C LEU A 232 -14.08 29.92 5.58
N ASN A 233 -13.83 30.51 4.41
CA ASN A 233 -13.32 31.88 4.28
C ASN A 233 -14.43 32.90 3.91
N LYS A 234 -15.68 32.47 3.71
CA LYS A 234 -16.83 33.37 3.61
C LYS A 234 -16.94 34.22 4.88
N GLY A 235 -17.16 35.54 4.72
CA GLY A 235 -17.40 36.43 5.85
C GLY A 235 -18.72 36.08 6.56
N ASN A 236 -18.74 36.16 7.90
CA ASN A 236 -19.90 35.87 8.77
C ASN A 236 -20.40 34.41 8.79
N ILE A 237 -19.55 33.42 8.55
CA ILE A 237 -19.94 32.02 8.72
C ILE A 237 -19.99 31.60 10.20
N ILE A 238 -20.91 30.70 10.51
CA ILE A 238 -20.90 29.93 11.76
C ILE A 238 -20.15 28.64 11.46
N ARG A 239 -19.11 28.36 12.25
CA ARG A 239 -18.31 27.13 12.14
C ARG A 239 -18.80 26.13 13.17
N GLU A 240 -19.18 24.96 12.72
CA GLU A 240 -19.75 23.89 13.54
C GLU A 240 -19.00 22.58 13.33
N TYR A 241 -19.19 21.65 14.26
CA TYR A 241 -18.56 20.33 14.23
C TYR A 241 -19.59 19.27 13.88
N LEU A 242 -19.22 18.32 13.02
CA LEU A 242 -20.10 17.23 12.64
C LEU A 242 -20.26 16.21 13.78
N HIS A 243 -19.15 15.74 14.36
CA HIS A 243 -19.14 14.72 15.43
C HIS A 243 -19.95 13.45 15.10
N GLU A 244 -19.82 12.95 13.87
CA GLU A 244 -20.50 11.72 13.43
C GLU A 244 -19.55 10.75 12.72
N ALA A 245 -19.82 9.45 12.87
CA ALA A 245 -19.13 8.38 12.13
C ALA A 245 -20.05 7.15 11.94
N LYS A 246 -19.64 6.20 11.10
CA LYS A 246 -20.32 4.90 10.98
C LYS A 246 -19.82 3.94 12.06
N MET A 247 -20.73 3.16 12.63
CA MET A 247 -20.43 1.96 13.41
C MET A 247 -20.97 0.75 12.67
N ILE A 248 -20.11 -0.17 12.25
CA ILE A 248 -20.48 -1.25 11.36
C ILE A 248 -20.41 -2.58 12.12
N LEU A 249 -21.54 -3.30 12.21
CA LEU A 249 -21.62 -4.60 12.87
C LEU A 249 -21.37 -5.71 11.85
N ILE A 250 -20.30 -6.49 12.07
CA ILE A 250 -19.92 -7.60 11.18
C ILE A 250 -19.79 -8.91 11.97
N GLY A 251 -19.95 -10.04 11.29
CA GLY A 251 -19.95 -11.36 11.90
C GLY A 251 -21.02 -12.27 11.34
N ASN A 252 -20.94 -13.56 11.68
CA ASN A 252 -21.84 -14.59 11.17
C ASN A 252 -23.31 -14.36 11.56
N GLY A 253 -24.22 -15.10 10.93
CA GLY A 253 -25.63 -15.13 11.32
C GLY A 253 -25.79 -15.55 12.79
N GLU A 254 -26.85 -15.08 13.44
CA GLU A 254 -27.28 -15.55 14.77
C GLU A 254 -26.33 -15.24 15.95
N VAL A 255 -25.18 -14.60 15.74
CA VAL A 255 -24.25 -14.18 16.83
C VAL A 255 -24.78 -13.04 17.72
N GLY A 256 -25.88 -12.39 17.32
CA GLY A 256 -26.58 -11.36 18.10
C GLY A 256 -26.18 -9.90 17.82
N LYS A 257 -25.79 -9.58 16.58
CA LYS A 257 -25.53 -8.20 16.13
C LYS A 257 -26.71 -7.26 16.39
N THR A 258 -27.89 -7.65 15.94
CA THR A 258 -29.16 -6.92 16.17
C THR A 258 -29.48 -6.79 17.66
N SER A 259 -29.18 -7.81 18.46
CA SER A 259 -29.32 -7.76 19.92
C SER A 259 -28.41 -6.68 20.52
N ILE A 260 -27.15 -6.61 20.10
CA ILE A 260 -26.21 -5.57 20.55
C ILE A 260 -26.72 -4.18 20.16
N ARG A 261 -27.15 -3.99 18.91
CA ARG A 261 -27.74 -2.72 18.44
C ARG A 261 -28.91 -2.28 19.32
N LEU A 262 -29.87 -3.17 19.55
CA LEU A 262 -31.05 -2.88 20.38
C LEU A 262 -30.64 -2.49 21.81
N LYS A 263 -29.68 -3.22 22.40
CA LYS A 263 -29.19 -2.97 23.76
C LYS A 263 -28.34 -1.70 23.88
N LEU A 264 -27.66 -1.26 22.82
CA LEU A 264 -26.96 0.03 22.77
C LEU A 264 -27.96 1.20 22.79
N LEU A 265 -29.08 1.08 22.07
CA LEU A 265 -30.12 2.11 22.03
C LEU A 265 -30.96 2.14 23.31
N ASP A 266 -31.36 0.97 23.80
CA ASP A 266 -32.05 0.81 25.08
C ASP A 266 -31.66 -0.52 25.71
N ILE A 267 -30.94 -0.44 26.83
CA ILE A 267 -30.48 -1.62 27.59
C ILE A 267 -31.64 -2.52 28.05
N ASN A 268 -32.86 -1.97 28.14
CA ASN A 268 -34.07 -2.69 28.53
C ASN A 268 -34.90 -3.18 27.34
N ALA A 269 -34.53 -2.86 26.10
CA ALA A 269 -35.23 -3.35 24.91
C ALA A 269 -35.27 -4.89 24.90
N PRO A 270 -36.40 -5.51 24.51
CA PRO A 270 -36.48 -6.95 24.36
C PRO A 270 -35.51 -7.45 23.28
N LEU A 271 -35.05 -8.70 23.41
CA LEU A 271 -34.25 -9.33 22.37
C LEU A 271 -35.13 -9.65 21.15
N PRO A 272 -34.56 -9.59 19.92
CA PRO A 272 -35.30 -9.89 18.71
C PRO A 272 -35.63 -11.40 18.63
N ASP A 273 -36.81 -11.74 18.12
CA ASP A 273 -37.18 -13.13 17.82
C ASP A 273 -36.43 -13.65 16.58
N LYS A 274 -36.39 -14.97 16.37
CA LYS A 274 -35.79 -15.57 15.16
C LYS A 274 -36.40 -15.10 13.83
N LYS A 275 -37.63 -14.60 13.85
CA LYS A 275 -38.34 -14.01 12.70
C LYS A 275 -37.92 -12.56 12.44
N ASP A 276 -37.39 -11.86 13.45
CA ASP A 276 -36.96 -10.47 13.40
C ASP A 276 -35.51 -10.33 12.87
N ARG A 277 -35.05 -11.32 12.07
CA ARG A 277 -33.73 -11.26 11.45
C ARG A 277 -33.68 -10.03 10.58
N THR A 278 -32.68 -9.17 10.79
CA THR A 278 -32.39 -8.06 9.88
C THR A 278 -32.16 -8.64 8.48
N PRO A 279 -33.09 -8.45 7.52
CA PRO A 279 -32.86 -8.86 6.16
C PRO A 279 -31.79 -7.90 5.63
N GLY A 280 -30.57 -8.40 5.48
CA GLY A 280 -29.41 -7.73 4.90
C GLY A 280 -28.87 -6.44 5.56
N LEU A 281 -29.61 -5.34 5.76
CA LEU A 281 -29.07 -4.09 6.38
C LEU A 281 -30.17 -3.23 7.02
N ASP A 282 -29.87 -2.68 8.20
CA ASP A 282 -30.64 -1.63 8.87
C ASP A 282 -29.67 -0.56 9.44
N ILE A 283 -30.11 0.70 9.50
CA ILE A 283 -29.28 1.84 9.90
C ILE A 283 -30.00 2.68 10.94
N VAL A 284 -29.43 2.80 12.13
CA VAL A 284 -30.01 3.56 13.25
C VAL A 284 -28.98 4.47 13.92
N PRO A 285 -29.33 5.72 14.27
CA PRO A 285 -28.42 6.62 14.98
C PRO A 285 -28.30 6.24 16.45
N TYR A 286 -27.08 6.24 16.98
CA TYR A 286 -26.73 6.03 18.38
C TYR A 286 -25.91 7.22 18.87
N THR A 287 -26.53 8.10 19.66
CA THR A 287 -25.90 9.31 20.19
C THR A 287 -25.35 9.08 21.59
N ILE A 288 -24.06 9.33 21.76
CA ILE A 288 -23.39 9.35 23.06
C ILE A 288 -23.34 10.80 23.52
N ALA A 289 -24.11 11.14 24.55
CA ALA A 289 -24.13 12.48 25.12
C ALA A 289 -23.01 12.69 26.15
N ASN A 290 -22.67 13.96 26.41
CA ASN A 290 -21.81 14.40 27.52
C ASN A 290 -20.39 13.81 27.51
N LEU A 291 -19.78 13.67 26.33
CA LEU A 291 -18.35 13.35 26.23
C LEU A 291 -17.52 14.46 26.87
N SER A 292 -16.63 14.07 27.77
CA SER A 292 -15.81 15.02 28.54
C SER A 292 -14.67 15.62 27.71
N SER A 293 -14.14 16.75 28.17
CA SER A 293 -12.96 17.39 27.57
C SER A 293 -11.76 16.46 27.45
N ALA A 294 -11.56 15.56 28.42
CA ALA A 294 -10.47 14.57 28.37
C ALA A 294 -10.64 13.52 27.25
N GLN A 295 -11.87 13.29 26.77
CA GLN A 295 -12.17 12.34 25.70
C GLN A 295 -12.14 12.98 24.31
N THR A 296 -12.44 14.28 24.22
CA THR A 296 -12.63 14.98 22.94
C THR A 296 -11.53 16.00 22.64
N GLY A 297 -10.79 16.46 23.65
CA GLY A 297 -9.89 17.59 23.56
C GLY A 297 -10.60 18.96 23.47
N LEU A 298 -11.93 18.98 23.51
CA LEU A 298 -12.73 20.21 23.42
C LEU A 298 -12.94 20.82 24.80
N PRO A 299 -13.07 22.16 24.91
CA PRO A 299 -13.27 22.83 26.20
C PRO A 299 -14.64 22.52 26.83
N ALA A 300 -15.66 22.30 26.00
CA ALA A 300 -17.01 21.97 26.43
C ALA A 300 -17.33 20.49 26.20
N SER A 301 -18.23 19.94 27.01
CA SER A 301 -18.77 18.61 26.75
C SER A 301 -19.61 18.62 25.47
N THR A 302 -19.52 17.55 24.68
CA THR A 302 -20.27 17.42 23.42
C THR A 302 -20.93 16.05 23.30
N SER A 303 -21.87 15.90 22.38
CA SER A 303 -22.34 14.59 21.92
C SER A 303 -21.56 14.12 20.70
N PHE A 304 -21.61 12.81 20.45
CA PHE A 304 -21.11 12.18 19.23
C PHE A 304 -22.12 11.13 18.75
N THR A 305 -22.39 11.09 17.46
CA THR A 305 -23.39 10.17 16.88
C THR A 305 -22.73 9.12 16.01
N PHE A 306 -23.00 7.85 16.32
CA PHE A 306 -22.72 6.74 15.42
C PHE A 306 -23.95 6.37 14.63
N ASN A 307 -23.86 6.33 13.30
CA ASN A 307 -24.84 5.61 12.50
C ASN A 307 -24.49 4.12 12.58
N ILE A 308 -25.30 3.32 13.28
CA ILE A 308 -25.07 1.86 13.41
C ILE A 308 -25.60 1.17 12.16
N TRP A 309 -24.71 0.56 11.39
CA TRP A 309 -25.03 -0.29 10.24
C TRP A 309 -25.06 -1.74 10.71
N ASP A 310 -26.26 -2.29 10.90
CA ASP A 310 -26.48 -3.68 11.30
C ASP A 310 -26.73 -4.55 10.06
N PHE A 311 -25.73 -5.33 9.67
CA PHE A 311 -25.86 -6.24 8.53
C PHE A 311 -26.47 -7.59 8.94
N GLY A 312 -27.39 -8.09 8.13
CA GLY A 312 -27.86 -9.46 8.19
C GLY A 312 -26.71 -10.43 7.93
N GLY A 313 -26.45 -11.35 8.86
CA GLY A 313 -25.31 -12.29 8.79
C GLY A 313 -25.50 -13.47 7.83
N GLN A 314 -26.41 -13.39 6.86
CA GLN A 314 -26.66 -14.48 5.93
C GLN A 314 -25.59 -14.48 4.82
N GLY A 315 -24.92 -15.60 4.58
CA GLY A 315 -23.75 -15.65 3.70
C GLY A 315 -24.03 -15.22 2.25
N LYS A 316 -25.27 -15.34 1.75
CA LYS A 316 -25.67 -14.89 0.41
C LYS A 316 -25.54 -13.39 0.18
N TYR A 317 -25.51 -12.56 1.23
CA TYR A 317 -25.42 -11.10 1.11
C TYR A 317 -24.00 -10.55 1.33
N ARG A 318 -22.98 -11.40 1.53
CA ARG A 318 -21.60 -10.94 1.81
C ARG A 318 -21.01 -10.08 0.70
N GLU A 319 -21.32 -10.39 -0.55
CA GLU A 319 -20.89 -9.60 -1.71
C GLU A 319 -21.48 -8.18 -1.66
N ILE A 320 -22.73 -8.08 -1.21
CA ILE A 320 -23.43 -6.80 -1.03
C ILE A 320 -22.82 -6.00 0.13
N GLN A 321 -22.43 -6.65 1.23
CA GLN A 321 -21.84 -5.98 2.41
C GLN A 321 -20.58 -5.17 2.07
N GLN A 322 -19.79 -5.61 1.09
CA GLN A 322 -18.59 -4.90 0.64
C GLN A 322 -18.90 -3.52 0.02
N LEU A 323 -20.11 -3.32 -0.52
CA LEU A 323 -20.51 -2.02 -1.08
C LEU A 323 -20.60 -0.94 -0.01
N PHE A 324 -20.95 -1.32 1.22
CA PHE A 324 -21.35 -0.42 2.30
C PHE A 324 -20.29 -0.24 3.39
N CYS A 325 -19.29 -1.12 3.44
CA CYS A 325 -18.13 -0.95 4.30
C CYS A 325 -17.24 0.23 3.83
N SER A 326 -16.63 0.95 4.77
CA SER A 326 -15.84 2.16 4.49
C SER A 326 -14.78 2.47 5.56
N ARG A 327 -13.81 3.31 5.21
CA ARG A 327 -12.81 3.90 6.12
C ARG A 327 -13.46 4.75 7.22
N LYS A 328 -12.64 5.22 8.19
CA LYS A 328 -13.05 6.11 9.31
C LYS A 328 -14.35 5.64 9.97
N SER A 329 -14.47 4.32 10.16
CA SER A 329 -15.63 3.67 10.75
C SER A 329 -15.19 2.84 11.94
N LEU A 330 -16.04 2.70 12.96
CA LEU A 330 -15.81 1.75 14.04
C LEU A 330 -16.43 0.41 13.66
N TYR A 331 -15.63 -0.65 13.62
CA TYR A 331 -16.13 -1.99 13.37
C TYR A 331 -16.33 -2.73 14.69
N LEU A 332 -17.52 -3.32 14.88
CA LEU A 332 -17.74 -4.33 15.91
C LEU A 332 -17.78 -5.69 15.24
N TYR A 333 -16.72 -6.47 15.41
CA TYR A 333 -16.75 -7.88 15.03
C TYR A 333 -17.45 -8.66 16.13
N VAL A 334 -18.61 -9.22 15.82
CA VAL A 334 -19.44 -9.95 16.76
C VAL A 334 -19.35 -11.44 16.44
N THR A 335 -18.93 -12.21 17.44
CA THR A 335 -19.02 -13.67 17.48
C THR A 335 -19.82 -14.08 18.72
N ALA A 336 -20.06 -15.38 18.90
CA ALA A 336 -20.79 -15.90 20.04
C ALA A 336 -20.20 -17.23 20.51
N TYR A 337 -20.54 -17.65 21.74
CA TYR A 337 -20.15 -18.96 22.25
C TYR A 337 -20.60 -20.11 21.33
N ASP A 338 -21.78 -20.01 20.73
CA ASP A 338 -22.34 -20.98 19.79
C ASP A 338 -21.98 -20.69 18.32
N ASP A 339 -21.13 -19.70 18.05
CA ASP A 339 -20.58 -19.44 16.71
C ASP A 339 -19.54 -20.51 16.38
N THR A 340 -20.03 -21.65 15.91
CA THR A 340 -19.20 -22.77 15.45
C THR A 340 -19.25 -22.87 13.94
N ALA A 341 -18.18 -23.41 13.36
CA ALA A 341 -18.19 -23.89 11.98
C ALA A 341 -19.17 -25.07 11.88
N ASP A 342 -20.47 -24.78 11.86
CA ASP A 342 -21.47 -25.76 11.50
C ASP A 342 -21.14 -26.29 10.09
N TYR A 343 -21.63 -27.49 9.78
CA TYR A 343 -21.53 -28.09 8.44
C TYR A 343 -22.19 -27.23 7.33
N ASN A 344 -22.78 -26.09 7.67
CA ASN A 344 -23.28 -25.09 6.74
C ASN A 344 -22.12 -24.33 6.08
N GLU A 345 -21.99 -24.47 4.75
CA GLU A 345 -20.96 -23.84 3.91
C GLU A 345 -20.84 -22.31 4.06
N LEU A 346 -21.84 -21.66 4.66
CA LEU A 346 -21.89 -20.21 4.84
C LEU A 346 -21.06 -19.71 6.03
N TYR A 347 -20.57 -20.55 6.94
CA TYR A 347 -19.73 -20.09 8.06
C TYR A 347 -18.37 -19.55 7.57
N VAL A 348 -17.89 -18.46 8.18
CA VAL A 348 -16.47 -18.05 8.12
C VAL A 348 -15.91 -17.72 9.48
N GLY A 349 -14.62 -18.01 9.62
CA GLY A 349 -13.84 -17.63 10.79
C GLY A 349 -13.67 -16.12 10.93
N TYR A 350 -13.15 -15.74 12.09
CA TYR A 350 -12.86 -14.34 12.42
C TYR A 350 -11.85 -13.73 11.44
N GLU A 351 -10.96 -14.54 10.86
CA GLU A 351 -9.93 -14.09 9.94
C GLU A 351 -10.52 -13.37 8.74
N TYR A 352 -11.63 -13.87 8.18
CA TYR A 352 -12.30 -13.22 7.06
C TYR A 352 -12.86 -11.85 7.47
N TRP A 353 -13.62 -11.80 8.56
CA TRP A 353 -14.30 -10.58 9.00
C TRP A 353 -13.31 -9.49 9.41
N LEU A 354 -12.25 -9.88 10.13
CA LEU A 354 -11.20 -8.97 10.52
C LEU A 354 -10.35 -8.57 9.32
N ALA A 355 -9.97 -9.48 8.43
CA ALA A 355 -9.25 -9.12 7.22
C ALA A 355 -10.05 -8.13 6.37
N MET A 356 -11.37 -8.31 6.22
CA MET A 356 -12.24 -7.35 5.55
C MET A 356 -12.22 -5.98 6.23
N ALA A 357 -12.34 -5.91 7.56
CA ALA A 357 -12.27 -4.65 8.29
C ALA A 357 -10.89 -3.97 8.19
N ASN A 358 -9.82 -4.76 8.22
CA ASN A 358 -8.42 -4.32 8.07
C ASN A 358 -8.09 -3.88 6.65
N ALA A 359 -8.79 -4.44 5.65
CA ALA A 359 -8.53 -4.09 4.28
C ALA A 359 -8.80 -2.60 4.03
N TYR A 360 -9.72 -1.99 4.79
CA TYR A 360 -9.97 -0.55 4.80
C TYR A 360 -8.89 0.20 5.60
N ASN A 361 -7.71 0.33 5.01
CA ASN A 361 -6.58 1.11 5.51
C ASN A 361 -6.71 2.58 5.10
N ASN A 362 -6.17 3.54 5.86
CA ASN A 362 -5.97 4.92 5.40
C ASN A 362 -4.49 5.17 4.99
N ASP A 363 -4.20 6.30 4.35
CA ASP A 363 -2.86 6.54 3.76
C ASP A 363 -1.73 6.72 4.80
N SER A 364 -2.07 6.91 6.08
CA SER A 364 -1.08 6.89 7.18
C SER A 364 -0.77 5.47 7.69
N GLY A 365 -1.32 4.42 7.07
CA GLY A 365 -1.24 3.05 7.59
C GLY A 365 -2.13 2.81 8.82
N GLN A 366 -3.02 3.76 9.12
CA GLN A 366 -3.95 3.66 10.23
C GLN A 366 -5.28 3.09 9.72
N HIS A 367 -5.73 2.03 10.38
CA HIS A 367 -6.91 1.28 9.97
C HIS A 367 -8.12 1.71 10.79
N SER A 368 -9.32 1.50 10.24
CA SER A 368 -10.56 1.61 11.01
C SER A 368 -10.48 0.73 12.28
N PRO A 369 -10.75 1.27 13.48
CA PRO A 369 -10.62 0.52 14.71
C PRO A 369 -11.64 -0.61 14.80
N VAL A 370 -11.22 -1.75 15.35
CA VAL A 370 -12.09 -2.91 15.58
C VAL A 370 -12.19 -3.20 17.08
N ILE A 371 -13.41 -3.46 17.55
CA ILE A 371 -13.66 -4.09 18.85
C ILE A 371 -14.14 -5.52 18.58
N TYR A 372 -13.45 -6.49 19.17
CA TYR A 372 -13.82 -7.89 19.14
C TYR A 372 -14.83 -8.16 20.26
N VAL A 373 -16.06 -8.54 19.90
CA VAL A 373 -17.18 -8.76 20.83
C VAL A 373 -17.60 -10.23 20.78
N GLN A 374 -17.39 -10.95 21.88
CA GLN A 374 -17.98 -12.28 22.08
C GLN A 374 -19.29 -12.14 22.86
N ASN A 375 -20.40 -12.33 22.17
CA ASN A 375 -21.73 -12.30 22.76
C ASN A 375 -22.16 -13.69 23.27
N LYS A 376 -23.33 -13.73 23.91
CA LYS A 376 -23.96 -14.94 24.49
C LYS A 376 -23.10 -15.62 25.57
N ASN A 377 -22.44 -14.81 26.39
CA ASN A 377 -21.60 -15.32 27.48
C ASN A 377 -22.40 -16.12 28.53
N ASP A 378 -23.73 -15.91 28.59
CA ASP A 378 -24.68 -16.70 29.36
C ASP A 378 -24.70 -18.20 28.98
N MET A 379 -24.33 -18.52 27.75
CA MET A 379 -24.24 -19.91 27.26
C MET A 379 -22.86 -20.55 27.53
N GLY A 380 -21.86 -19.73 27.88
CA GLY A 380 -20.48 -20.16 28.14
C GLY A 380 -19.43 -19.21 27.57
N GLU A 381 -18.17 -19.47 27.91
CA GLU A 381 -17.02 -18.69 27.45
C GLU A 381 -16.12 -19.51 26.51
N LYS A 382 -15.90 -18.99 25.29
CA LYS A 382 -14.77 -19.43 24.46
C LYS A 382 -13.52 -18.61 24.82
N PRO A 383 -12.34 -19.24 24.94
CA PRO A 383 -11.09 -18.52 25.03
C PRO A 383 -10.77 -17.88 23.67
N ILE A 384 -10.27 -16.64 23.70
CA ILE A 384 -9.82 -15.92 22.50
C ILE A 384 -8.30 -15.75 22.65
N ASN A 385 -7.55 -16.21 21.65
CA ASN A 385 -6.11 -15.93 21.60
C ASN A 385 -5.89 -14.47 21.16
N GLU A 386 -6.02 -13.54 22.10
CA GLU A 386 -5.94 -12.11 21.79
C GLU A 386 -4.60 -11.70 21.17
N GLU A 387 -3.50 -12.33 21.59
CA GLU A 387 -2.16 -12.04 21.06
C GLU A 387 -2.06 -12.41 19.58
N GLU A 388 -2.53 -13.61 19.21
CA GLU A 388 -2.58 -14.04 17.81
C GLU A 388 -3.46 -13.12 16.96
N VAL A 389 -4.63 -12.75 17.47
CA VAL A 389 -5.55 -11.87 16.75
C VAL A 389 -4.94 -10.48 16.57
N LYS A 390 -4.35 -9.88 17.61
CA LYS A 390 -3.69 -8.56 17.52
C LYS A 390 -2.46 -8.60 16.60
N HIS A 391 -1.68 -9.68 16.63
CA HIS A 391 -0.53 -9.86 15.75
C HIS A 391 -0.95 -9.99 14.29
N LYS A 392 -2.03 -10.72 13.98
CA LYS A 392 -2.57 -10.82 12.61
C LYS A 392 -3.28 -9.54 12.16
N PHE A 393 -3.95 -8.85 13.08
CA PHE A 393 -4.84 -7.73 12.80
C PHE A 393 -4.59 -6.57 13.76
N GLY A 394 -3.63 -5.69 13.41
CA GLY A 394 -3.15 -4.62 14.29
C GLY A 394 -4.16 -3.51 14.66
N ASN A 395 -5.33 -3.49 14.03
CA ASN A 395 -6.42 -2.52 14.30
C ASN A 395 -7.45 -3.03 15.33
N VAL A 396 -7.34 -4.29 15.77
CA VAL A 396 -8.18 -4.84 16.84
C VAL A 396 -7.69 -4.30 18.17
N GLY A 397 -8.33 -3.22 18.62
CA GLY A 397 -7.87 -2.43 19.76
C GLY A 397 -8.44 -2.85 21.11
N ALA A 398 -9.50 -3.67 21.12
CA ALA A 398 -10.16 -4.11 22.34
C ALA A 398 -10.91 -5.44 22.14
N PHE A 399 -11.01 -6.19 23.23
CA PHE A 399 -11.75 -7.44 23.33
C PHE A 399 -12.75 -7.32 24.48
N ILE A 400 -13.96 -7.81 24.28
CA ILE A 400 -14.98 -7.82 25.31
C ILE A 400 -15.88 -9.04 25.16
N LYS A 401 -16.18 -9.68 26.29
CA LYS A 401 -17.18 -10.74 26.39
C LYS A 401 -18.43 -10.15 27.04
N ILE A 402 -19.59 -10.35 26.43
CA ILE A 402 -20.86 -9.79 26.88
C ILE A 402 -21.98 -10.83 26.80
N SER A 403 -23.05 -10.61 27.57
CA SER A 403 -24.33 -11.23 27.34
C SER A 403 -25.40 -10.16 27.12
N CYS A 404 -26.06 -10.18 25.96
CA CYS A 404 -27.26 -9.37 25.74
C CYS A 404 -28.49 -9.89 26.51
N VAL A 405 -28.48 -11.14 26.96
CA VAL A 405 -29.56 -11.77 27.74
C VAL A 405 -29.50 -11.27 29.19
N ASP A 406 -28.39 -11.53 29.86
CA ASP A 406 -28.21 -11.22 31.28
C ASP A 406 -27.62 -9.82 31.51
N LYS A 407 -27.29 -9.10 30.43
CA LYS A 407 -26.63 -7.79 30.43
C LYS A 407 -25.22 -7.82 31.03
N GLU A 408 -24.63 -9.01 31.14
CA GLU A 408 -23.28 -9.21 31.65
C GLU A 408 -22.28 -8.39 30.83
N GLN A 409 -21.47 -7.57 31.51
CA GLN A 409 -20.47 -6.66 30.95
C GLN A 409 -20.96 -5.71 29.85
N PHE A 410 -22.27 -5.66 29.55
CA PHE A 410 -22.77 -4.84 28.45
C PHE A 410 -22.51 -3.34 28.70
N THR A 411 -22.51 -2.91 29.97
CA THR A 411 -22.18 -1.52 30.36
C THR A 411 -20.73 -1.11 30.08
N ALA A 412 -19.82 -2.07 29.84
CA ALA A 412 -18.44 -1.80 29.44
C ALA A 412 -18.31 -1.57 27.92
N LEU A 413 -19.21 -2.12 27.09
CA LEU A 413 -19.16 -1.95 25.64
C LEU A 413 -19.29 -0.47 25.21
N PRO A 414 -20.27 0.33 25.69
CA PRO A 414 -20.31 1.76 25.43
C PRO A 414 -19.03 2.50 25.82
N LYS A 415 -18.37 2.12 26.92
CA LYS A 415 -17.11 2.74 27.35
C LYS A 415 -15.96 2.46 26.37
N LEU A 416 -15.88 1.23 25.85
CA LEU A 416 -14.92 0.87 24.81
C LEU A 416 -15.21 1.60 23.50
N ILE A 417 -16.49 1.72 23.11
CA ILE A 417 -16.90 2.50 21.94
C ILE A 417 -16.40 3.94 22.06
N VAL A 418 -16.60 4.60 23.21
CA VAL A 418 -16.11 5.97 23.44
C VAL A 418 -14.58 6.05 23.32
N LYS A 419 -13.85 5.10 23.91
CA LYS A 419 -12.38 5.04 23.81
C LYS A 419 -11.89 4.86 22.36
N SER A 420 -12.69 4.25 21.49
CA SER A 420 -12.35 4.03 20.09
C SER A 420 -12.63 5.24 19.20
N ILE A 421 -13.43 6.23 19.63
CA ILE A 421 -13.77 7.40 18.79
C ILE A 421 -12.50 8.13 18.32
N SER A 422 -11.56 8.40 19.22
CA SER A 422 -10.30 9.09 18.87
C SER A 422 -9.37 8.26 17.97
N LYS A 423 -9.63 6.96 17.80
CA LYS A 423 -8.87 6.07 16.90
C LYS A 423 -9.48 6.00 15.50
N ILE A 424 -10.72 6.46 15.32
CA ILE A 424 -11.38 6.51 14.01
C ILE A 424 -10.61 7.48 13.10
N SER A 425 -10.34 8.67 13.62
CA SER A 425 -9.42 9.62 13.03
C SER A 425 -9.01 10.67 14.05
N GLU A 426 -7.79 11.18 13.90
CA GLU A 426 -7.24 12.24 14.77
C GLU A 426 -8.01 13.56 14.64
N ASP A 427 -8.67 13.76 13.51
CA ASP A 427 -9.38 14.98 13.12
C ASP A 427 -10.88 14.98 13.51
N ILE A 428 -11.38 13.89 14.10
CA ILE A 428 -12.82 13.64 14.26
C ILE A 428 -13.57 14.67 15.13
N PHE A 429 -12.87 15.32 16.08
CA PHE A 429 -13.41 16.37 16.94
C PHE A 429 -12.92 17.78 16.58
N THR A 430 -11.99 17.92 15.63
CA THR A 430 -11.31 19.20 15.35
C THR A 430 -11.72 19.82 14.03
N VAL A 431 -12.23 19.02 13.09
CA VAL A 431 -12.70 19.52 11.79
C VAL A 431 -13.99 20.32 11.97
N GLN A 432 -13.95 21.53 11.42
CA GLN A 432 -15.10 22.43 11.37
C GLN A 432 -15.67 22.47 9.96
N TYR A 433 -16.98 22.63 9.88
CA TYR A 433 -17.74 22.86 8.66
C TYR A 433 -18.56 24.14 8.80
N ASN A 434 -18.95 24.71 7.66
CA ASN A 434 -19.91 25.80 7.61
C ASN A 434 -21.29 25.28 8.05
N SER A 435 -22.03 26.04 8.85
CA SER A 435 -23.41 25.70 9.27
C SER A 435 -24.33 25.38 8.10
N GLU A 436 -24.17 26.03 6.94
CA GLU A 436 -24.99 25.73 5.75
C GLU A 436 -24.74 24.33 5.18
N TRP A 437 -23.53 23.78 5.37
CA TRP A 437 -23.26 22.39 4.99
C TRP A 437 -24.08 21.44 5.87
N LEU A 438 -24.12 21.69 7.18
CA LEU A 438 -24.95 20.91 8.09
C LEU A 438 -26.43 21.10 7.80
N GLY A 439 -26.85 22.30 7.42
CA GLY A 439 -28.21 22.57 6.93
C GLY A 439 -28.59 21.74 5.71
N VAL A 440 -27.71 21.59 4.72
CA VAL A 440 -27.95 20.67 3.58
C VAL A 440 -28.17 19.24 4.08
N LYS A 441 -27.37 18.76 5.04
CA LYS A 441 -27.55 17.42 5.62
C LYS A 441 -28.91 17.27 6.31
N GLU A 442 -29.39 18.30 6.98
CA GLU A 442 -30.72 18.33 7.59
C GLU A 442 -31.83 18.23 6.52
N ASP A 443 -31.74 19.00 5.44
CA ASP A 443 -32.70 18.94 4.33
C ASP A 443 -32.75 17.55 3.69
N LEU A 444 -31.59 16.94 3.44
CA LEU A 444 -31.51 15.59 2.89
C LEU A 444 -32.13 14.55 3.83
N ASN A 445 -31.93 14.70 5.14
CA ASN A 445 -32.56 13.85 6.14
C ASN A 445 -34.07 14.06 6.18
N GLU A 446 -34.55 15.30 6.01
CA GLU A 446 -35.98 15.60 5.93
C GLU A 446 -36.61 14.93 4.71
N LEU A 447 -36.00 15.07 3.52
CA LEU A 447 -36.45 14.38 2.31
C LEU A 447 -36.49 12.87 2.51
N LYS A 448 -35.44 12.29 3.09
CA LYS A 448 -35.40 10.86 3.42
C LYS A 448 -36.54 10.46 4.35
N ASN A 449 -36.81 11.24 5.39
CA ASN A 449 -37.88 10.98 6.35
C ASN A 449 -39.28 11.13 5.73
N GLN A 450 -39.41 11.95 4.69
CA GLN A 450 -40.62 12.08 3.86
C GLN A 450 -40.81 10.91 2.87
N GLY A 451 -39.86 9.97 2.80
CA GLY A 451 -39.91 8.78 1.96
C GLY A 451 -39.10 8.87 0.66
N THR A 452 -38.33 9.94 0.45
CA THR A 452 -37.48 10.10 -0.74
C THR A 452 -36.27 9.16 -0.65
N ASN A 453 -36.18 8.21 -1.58
CA ASN A 453 -35.10 7.22 -1.58
C ASN A 453 -33.82 7.70 -2.28
N TYR A 454 -33.96 8.58 -3.28
CA TYR A 454 -32.87 9.14 -4.05
C TYR A 454 -33.27 10.51 -4.62
N ILE A 455 -32.27 11.29 -5.01
CA ILE A 455 -32.43 12.53 -5.78
C ILE A 455 -31.44 12.53 -6.94
N SER A 456 -31.71 13.37 -7.94
CA SER A 456 -30.76 13.68 -8.99
C SER A 456 -29.64 14.60 -8.47
N LYS A 457 -28.51 14.59 -9.17
CA LYS A 457 -27.42 15.54 -8.89
C LYS A 457 -27.86 17.00 -9.07
N GLU A 458 -28.76 17.27 -10.02
CA GLU A 458 -29.32 18.61 -10.24
C GLU A 458 -30.17 19.07 -9.04
N GLU A 459 -31.06 18.21 -8.54
CA GLU A 459 -31.84 18.51 -7.33
C GLU A 459 -30.94 18.74 -6.11
N PHE A 460 -29.89 17.94 -5.94
CA PHE A 460 -28.89 18.15 -4.88
C PHE A 460 -28.16 19.50 -5.03
N ILE A 461 -27.77 19.87 -6.25
CA ILE A 461 -27.16 21.18 -6.53
C ILE A 461 -28.16 22.29 -6.20
N THR A 462 -29.43 22.15 -6.55
CA THR A 462 -30.48 23.12 -6.22
C THR A 462 -30.60 23.31 -4.70
N ILE A 463 -30.74 22.24 -3.92
CA ILE A 463 -30.79 22.29 -2.45
C ILE A 463 -29.57 23.06 -1.88
N CYS A 464 -28.37 22.77 -2.39
CA CYS A 464 -27.16 23.42 -1.92
C CYS A 464 -27.07 24.91 -2.33
N THR A 465 -27.46 25.23 -3.57
CA THR A 465 -27.41 26.60 -4.10
C THR A 465 -28.47 27.50 -3.47
N GLU A 466 -29.64 26.97 -3.11
CA GLU A 466 -30.65 27.66 -2.31
C GLU A 466 -30.12 28.07 -0.92
N ARG A 467 -29.17 27.29 -0.37
CA ARG A 467 -28.40 27.64 0.84
C ARG A 467 -27.16 28.50 0.58
N GLY A 468 -26.95 28.95 -0.65
CA GLY A 468 -25.84 29.84 -1.02
C GLY A 468 -24.48 29.15 -1.13
N LEU A 469 -24.44 27.83 -1.37
CA LEU A 469 -23.21 27.10 -1.66
C LEU A 469 -22.85 27.20 -3.15
N SER A 470 -21.58 27.45 -3.44
CA SER A 470 -21.01 27.42 -4.79
C SER A 470 -20.73 25.99 -5.27
N GLU A 471 -20.54 25.80 -6.57
CA GLU A 471 -20.28 24.47 -7.16
C GLU A 471 -19.08 23.74 -6.51
N ASP A 472 -18.01 24.47 -6.20
CA ASP A 472 -16.82 23.89 -5.55
C ASP A 472 -17.16 23.41 -4.12
N GLU A 473 -17.93 24.20 -3.37
CA GLU A 473 -18.40 23.82 -2.02
C GLU A 473 -19.28 22.57 -2.08
N ILE A 474 -20.16 22.48 -3.07
CA ILE A 474 -21.07 21.35 -3.27
C ILE A 474 -20.29 20.05 -3.50
N ARG A 475 -19.28 20.09 -4.38
CA ARG A 475 -18.41 18.93 -4.68
C ARG A 475 -17.68 18.44 -3.43
N ALA A 476 -17.13 19.37 -2.66
CA ALA A 476 -16.45 19.09 -1.41
C ALA A 476 -17.39 18.48 -0.37
N TRP A 477 -18.59 19.03 -0.21
CA TRP A 477 -19.54 18.54 0.78
C TRP A 477 -20.12 17.17 0.43
N LEU A 478 -20.45 16.93 -0.84
CA LEU A 478 -20.94 15.64 -1.31
C LEU A 478 -19.96 14.50 -0.98
N THR A 479 -18.65 14.76 -1.11
CA THR A 479 -17.60 13.82 -0.74
C THR A 479 -17.63 13.46 0.76
N VAL A 480 -17.87 14.46 1.62
CA VAL A 480 -17.97 14.24 3.07
C VAL A 480 -19.28 13.51 3.44
N LEU A 481 -20.39 13.83 2.78
CA LEU A 481 -21.70 13.19 2.98
C LEU A 481 -21.68 11.70 2.61
N ASP A 482 -21.03 11.36 1.49
CA ASP A 482 -20.85 9.96 1.05
C ASP A 482 -20.01 9.17 2.07
N ARG A 483 -18.89 9.75 2.54
CA ARG A 483 -18.04 9.13 3.58
C ARG A 483 -18.82 8.77 4.83
N ILE A 484 -19.59 9.70 5.41
CA ILE A 484 -20.37 9.43 6.64
C ILE A 484 -21.59 8.55 6.37
N GLY A 485 -21.92 8.29 5.10
CA GLY A 485 -23.07 7.49 4.68
C GLY A 485 -24.40 8.20 4.87
N ALA A 486 -24.39 9.53 4.90
CA ALA A 486 -25.61 10.32 4.81
C ALA A 486 -26.24 10.15 3.41
N VAL A 487 -25.40 9.99 2.39
CA VAL A 487 -25.79 9.58 1.04
C VAL A 487 -24.88 8.45 0.55
N ILE A 488 -25.28 7.79 -0.53
CA ILE A 488 -24.39 6.97 -1.36
C ILE A 488 -24.31 7.61 -2.74
N TYR A 489 -23.10 7.94 -3.17
CA TYR A 489 -22.87 8.59 -4.44
C TYR A 489 -21.92 7.81 -5.34
N PHE A 490 -22.35 7.53 -6.57
CA PHE A 490 -21.59 6.77 -7.56
C PHE A 490 -20.94 7.72 -8.59
N GLY A 491 -20.28 8.78 -8.11
CA GLY A 491 -19.76 9.88 -8.94
C GLY A 491 -18.76 9.46 -10.02
N ASP A 492 -17.98 8.41 -9.77
CA ASP A 492 -16.97 7.89 -10.70
C ASP A 492 -17.58 7.05 -11.83
N ASN A 493 -18.88 6.71 -11.74
CA ASN A 493 -19.57 5.95 -12.76
C ASN A 493 -20.35 6.85 -13.73
N GLU A 494 -19.98 6.83 -15.01
CA GLU A 494 -20.56 7.70 -16.05
C GLU A 494 -22.10 7.67 -16.12
N LYS A 495 -22.72 6.51 -15.87
CA LYS A 495 -24.18 6.32 -15.99
C LYS A 495 -24.94 6.53 -14.68
N LEU A 496 -24.23 6.50 -13.55
CA LEU A 496 -24.80 6.67 -12.21
C LEU A 496 -24.39 8.00 -11.54
N LYS A 497 -23.49 8.79 -12.16
CA LYS A 497 -22.99 10.08 -11.61
C LYS A 497 -24.07 11.13 -11.32
N ASP A 498 -25.25 11.00 -11.91
CA ASP A 498 -26.38 11.91 -11.69
C ASP A 498 -27.34 11.39 -10.62
N TRP A 499 -27.02 10.28 -9.95
CA TRP A 499 -27.89 9.60 -9.00
C TRP A 499 -27.27 9.61 -7.59
N ILE A 500 -27.95 10.27 -6.65
CA ILE A 500 -27.56 10.35 -5.25
C ILE A 500 -28.59 9.61 -4.41
N VAL A 501 -28.18 8.52 -3.78
CA VAL A 501 -29.07 7.68 -2.98
C VAL A 501 -29.10 8.21 -1.55
N LEU A 502 -30.28 8.60 -1.07
CA LEU A 502 -30.50 9.07 0.30
C LEU A 502 -30.83 7.92 1.27
N ASN A 503 -31.40 6.84 0.73
CA ASN A 503 -31.78 5.67 1.50
C ASN A 503 -30.98 4.42 1.07
N PRO A 504 -29.85 4.12 1.73
CA PRO A 504 -29.06 2.92 1.47
C PRO A 504 -29.85 1.61 1.57
N ILE A 505 -30.85 1.56 2.47
CA ILE A 505 -31.68 0.38 2.70
C ILE A 505 -32.48 0.04 1.44
N TRP A 506 -33.00 1.06 0.74
CA TRP A 506 -33.76 0.89 -0.50
C TRP A 506 -32.91 0.27 -1.63
N VAL A 507 -31.67 0.73 -1.84
CA VAL A 507 -30.77 0.09 -2.83
C VAL A 507 -30.41 -1.33 -2.42
N LYS A 508 -30.12 -1.54 -1.14
CA LYS A 508 -29.81 -2.86 -0.60
C LYS A 508 -30.98 -3.84 -0.81
N ASP A 509 -32.21 -3.40 -0.58
CA ASP A 509 -33.41 -4.21 -0.73
C ASP A 509 -33.62 -4.59 -2.20
N ALA A 510 -33.41 -3.64 -3.11
CA ALA A 510 -33.45 -3.92 -4.53
C ALA A 510 -32.46 -5.01 -4.95
N ILE A 511 -31.20 -4.95 -4.49
CA ILE A 511 -30.19 -5.98 -4.80
C ILE A 511 -30.56 -7.32 -4.17
N CYS A 512 -31.04 -7.34 -2.92
CA CYS A 512 -31.46 -8.57 -2.26
C CYS A 512 -32.65 -9.23 -2.95
N LYS A 513 -33.62 -8.45 -3.45
CA LYS A 513 -34.77 -8.97 -4.21
C LYS A 513 -34.34 -9.74 -5.46
N VAL A 514 -33.22 -9.38 -6.10
CA VAL A 514 -32.65 -10.15 -7.22
C VAL A 514 -32.09 -11.49 -6.72
N ILE A 515 -31.34 -11.50 -5.62
CA ILE A 515 -30.76 -12.73 -5.07
C ILE A 515 -31.85 -13.68 -4.54
N ASP A 516 -32.93 -13.12 -4.01
CA ASP A 516 -34.00 -13.87 -3.33
C ASP A 516 -35.14 -14.29 -4.27
N PHE A 517 -35.08 -13.95 -5.56
CA PHE A 517 -36.13 -14.28 -6.51
C PHE A 517 -36.12 -15.79 -6.83
N GLU A 518 -37.20 -16.50 -6.48
CA GLU A 518 -37.29 -17.96 -6.63
C GLU A 518 -37.78 -18.42 -8.02
N PHE A 519 -38.34 -17.51 -8.83
CA PHE A 519 -39.06 -17.85 -10.06
C PHE A 519 -38.25 -17.68 -11.35
N TYR A 520 -36.94 -17.93 -11.30
CA TYR A 520 -36.11 -17.92 -12.50
C TYR A 520 -36.43 -19.13 -13.40
N ASP A 521 -36.76 -18.88 -14.67
CA ASP A 521 -36.97 -19.95 -15.66
C ASP A 521 -35.70 -20.76 -15.91
N ASP A 522 -34.56 -20.06 -15.95
CA ASP A 522 -33.22 -20.58 -16.18
C ASP A 522 -32.30 -20.11 -15.04
N ILE A 523 -31.48 -21.02 -14.50
CA ILE A 523 -30.65 -20.75 -13.32
C ILE A 523 -29.74 -19.54 -13.59
N ALA A 524 -29.78 -18.56 -12.68
CA ALA A 524 -28.99 -17.33 -12.72
C ALA A 524 -29.30 -16.36 -13.89
N THR A 525 -30.35 -16.59 -14.67
CA THR A 525 -30.73 -15.75 -15.82
C THR A 525 -31.84 -14.76 -15.46
N LEU A 526 -31.47 -13.49 -15.31
CA LEU A 526 -32.35 -12.35 -15.11
C LEU A 526 -32.84 -11.80 -16.45
N LYS A 527 -34.02 -12.24 -16.89
CA LYS A 527 -34.71 -11.69 -18.07
C LYS A 527 -35.29 -10.30 -17.76
N PRO A 528 -35.26 -9.32 -18.68
CA PRO A 528 -35.89 -8.00 -18.49
C PRO A 528 -37.37 -8.08 -18.09
N SER A 529 -38.09 -9.11 -18.56
CA SER A 529 -39.48 -9.39 -18.21
C SER A 529 -39.70 -9.73 -16.73
N PHE A 530 -38.66 -10.09 -15.98
CA PHE A 530 -38.72 -10.32 -14.54
C PHE A 530 -38.51 -9.05 -13.72
N LEU A 531 -37.89 -7.99 -14.27
CA LEU A 531 -37.64 -6.76 -13.52
C LEU A 531 -38.92 -6.16 -12.92
N PRO A 532 -40.06 -6.12 -13.63
CA PRO A 532 -41.31 -5.66 -13.04
C PRO A 532 -41.87 -6.52 -11.91
N LYS A 533 -41.51 -7.82 -11.86
CA LYS A 533 -41.93 -8.75 -10.80
C LYS A 533 -40.97 -8.73 -9.60
N ILE A 534 -39.67 -8.59 -9.86
CA ILE A 534 -38.65 -8.50 -8.80
C ILE A 534 -38.78 -7.14 -8.09
N TRP A 535 -38.99 -6.08 -8.87
CA TRP A 535 -39.05 -4.70 -8.40
C TRP A 535 -40.44 -4.09 -8.64
N GLU A 536 -41.50 -4.79 -8.21
CA GLU A 536 -42.90 -4.34 -8.34
C GLU A 536 -43.12 -2.92 -7.83
N GLU A 537 -42.49 -2.59 -6.71
CA GLU A 537 -42.60 -1.29 -6.00
C GLU A 537 -41.72 -0.18 -6.59
N TYR A 538 -40.91 -0.49 -7.60
CA TYR A 538 -39.96 0.45 -8.21
C TYR A 538 -40.48 0.91 -9.57
N SER A 539 -40.31 2.19 -9.88
CA SER A 539 -40.67 2.75 -11.19
C SER A 539 -39.78 2.21 -12.32
N GLU A 540 -40.20 2.35 -13.57
CA GLU A 540 -39.40 1.91 -14.72
C GLU A 540 -38.00 2.55 -14.74
N SER A 541 -37.91 3.86 -14.50
CA SER A 541 -36.64 4.59 -14.43
C SER A 541 -35.75 4.10 -13.27
N GLU A 542 -36.33 3.76 -12.13
CA GLU A 542 -35.60 3.20 -10.99
C GLU A 542 -35.03 1.82 -11.32
N ARG A 543 -35.82 0.96 -11.98
CA ARG A 543 -35.38 -0.37 -12.41
C ARG A 543 -34.20 -0.29 -13.37
N GLU A 544 -34.22 0.67 -14.30
CA GLU A 544 -33.09 0.91 -15.20
C GLU A 544 -31.82 1.33 -14.44
N LYS A 545 -31.92 2.26 -13.49
CA LYS A 545 -30.79 2.68 -12.64
C LYS A 545 -30.26 1.54 -11.79
N LEU A 546 -31.13 0.73 -11.18
CA LEU A 546 -30.76 -0.43 -10.38
C LEU A 546 -30.10 -1.52 -11.21
N LEU A 547 -30.60 -1.80 -12.41
CA LEU A 547 -29.95 -2.71 -13.34
C LEU A 547 -28.56 -2.19 -13.74
N GLN A 548 -28.45 -0.89 -14.02
CA GLN A 548 -27.16 -0.27 -14.32
C GLN A 548 -26.20 -0.32 -13.13
N LEU A 549 -26.69 -0.26 -11.89
CA LEU A 549 -25.91 -0.48 -10.68
C LEU A 549 -25.34 -1.90 -10.64
N LEU A 550 -26.18 -2.92 -10.86
CA LEU A 550 -25.75 -4.32 -10.88
C LEU A 550 -24.65 -4.57 -11.92
N ILE A 551 -24.78 -3.99 -13.11
CA ILE A 551 -23.79 -4.11 -14.19
C ILE A 551 -22.48 -3.41 -13.79
N SER A 552 -22.59 -2.16 -13.30
CA SER A 552 -21.44 -1.30 -13.01
C SER A 552 -20.55 -1.85 -11.89
N TYR A 553 -21.16 -2.50 -10.90
CA TYR A 553 -20.46 -3.10 -9.76
C TYR A 553 -20.21 -4.61 -9.91
N HIS A 554 -20.28 -5.11 -11.16
CA HIS A 554 -19.99 -6.48 -11.56
C HIS A 554 -20.80 -7.56 -10.81
N PHE A 555 -22.07 -7.29 -10.52
CA PHE A 555 -23.01 -8.31 -10.03
C PHE A 555 -23.65 -9.11 -11.16
N CYS A 556 -23.72 -8.55 -12.37
CA CYS A 556 -24.22 -9.23 -13.55
C CYS A 556 -23.56 -8.75 -14.84
N TYR A 557 -23.69 -9.54 -15.89
CA TYR A 557 -23.31 -9.18 -17.26
C TYR A 557 -24.46 -9.48 -18.23
N LYS A 558 -24.46 -8.80 -19.38
CA LYS A 558 -25.46 -9.01 -20.42
C LYS A 558 -25.08 -10.21 -21.29
N GLU A 559 -26.03 -11.10 -21.53
CA GLU A 559 -25.91 -12.25 -22.44
C GLU A 559 -27.17 -12.29 -23.31
N GLU A 560 -27.01 -12.04 -24.61
CA GLU A 560 -28.11 -11.83 -25.56
C GLU A 560 -29.10 -10.74 -25.06
N GLU A 561 -30.36 -11.10 -24.81
CA GLU A 561 -31.42 -10.22 -24.30
C GLU A 561 -31.64 -10.36 -22.78
N SER A 562 -30.78 -11.10 -22.07
CA SER A 562 -30.89 -11.35 -20.64
C SER A 562 -29.63 -10.92 -19.87
N PHE A 563 -29.68 -11.00 -18.55
CA PHE A 563 -28.54 -10.74 -17.68
C PHE A 563 -28.21 -11.98 -16.86
N ILE A 564 -26.93 -12.30 -16.71
CA ILE A 564 -26.48 -13.44 -15.90
C ILE A 564 -25.96 -12.93 -14.57
N VAL A 565 -26.44 -13.51 -13.46
CA VAL A 565 -26.09 -13.14 -12.08
C VAL A 565 -25.26 -14.26 -11.45
N PRO A 566 -23.92 -14.20 -11.45
CA PRO A 566 -23.10 -15.35 -11.04
C PRO A 566 -23.34 -15.86 -9.62
N ALA A 567 -23.76 -14.98 -8.70
CA ALA A 567 -24.10 -15.34 -7.33
C ALA A 567 -25.24 -16.39 -7.23
N LEU A 568 -26.04 -16.55 -8.30
CA LEU A 568 -27.14 -17.51 -8.40
C LEU A 568 -26.75 -18.84 -9.07
N PHE A 569 -25.49 -19.01 -9.48
CA PHE A 569 -25.05 -20.29 -10.05
C PHE A 569 -25.12 -21.42 -9.02
N THR A 570 -25.29 -22.65 -9.52
CA THR A 570 -25.27 -23.84 -8.66
C THR A 570 -23.85 -24.16 -8.17
N GLU A 571 -23.75 -24.87 -7.05
CA GLU A 571 -22.48 -25.36 -6.50
C GLU A 571 -21.85 -26.48 -7.36
N ASN A 572 -22.67 -27.20 -8.13
CA ASN A 572 -22.24 -28.40 -8.85
C ASN A 572 -21.43 -28.04 -10.08
N GLN A 573 -20.19 -28.52 -10.13
CA GLN A 573 -19.35 -28.44 -11.31
C GLN A 573 -20.01 -29.21 -12.47
N PRO A 574 -20.22 -28.58 -13.64
CA PRO A 574 -20.77 -29.25 -14.81
C PRO A 574 -19.79 -30.28 -15.38
N LYS A 575 -20.32 -31.25 -16.13
CA LYS A 575 -19.48 -32.26 -16.79
C LYS A 575 -18.68 -31.65 -17.92
N TYR A 576 -17.40 -31.94 -17.96
CA TYR A 576 -16.52 -31.44 -19.02
C TYR A 576 -16.63 -32.30 -20.28
N PRO A 577 -16.52 -31.67 -21.47
CA PRO A 577 -16.30 -32.41 -22.70
C PRO A 577 -14.95 -33.13 -22.65
N GLU A 578 -14.83 -34.24 -23.37
CA GLU A 578 -13.64 -35.13 -23.30
C GLU A 578 -12.31 -34.39 -23.50
N HIS A 579 -12.27 -33.39 -24.37
CA HIS A 579 -11.06 -32.62 -24.64
C HIS A 579 -10.60 -31.76 -23.46
N LEU A 580 -11.41 -31.56 -22.42
CA LEU A 580 -11.06 -30.87 -21.16
C LEU A 580 -10.86 -31.82 -19.98
N SER A 581 -10.69 -33.12 -20.23
CA SER A 581 -10.41 -34.12 -19.19
C SER A 581 -9.03 -33.99 -18.54
N SER A 582 -8.10 -33.27 -19.17
CA SER A 582 -6.74 -33.01 -18.67
C SER A 582 -6.30 -31.58 -18.97
N PHE A 583 -5.43 -31.05 -18.12
CA PHE A 583 -4.79 -29.74 -18.28
C PHE A 583 -3.26 -29.91 -18.25
N ASP A 584 -2.56 -28.96 -18.85
CA ASP A 584 -1.11 -29.03 -19.06
C ASP A 584 -0.32 -28.51 -17.84
N CYS A 585 -0.86 -27.51 -17.13
CA CYS A 585 -0.26 -26.97 -15.92
C CYS A 585 -1.29 -26.41 -14.94
N GLU A 586 -0.89 -26.28 -13.67
CA GLU A 586 -1.70 -25.70 -12.60
C GLU A 586 -0.97 -24.54 -11.89
N ILE A 587 -1.71 -23.47 -11.64
CA ILE A 587 -1.27 -22.25 -10.96
C ILE A 587 -2.23 -21.98 -9.80
N LYS A 588 -1.71 -21.42 -8.72
CA LYS A 588 -2.47 -21.01 -7.53
C LYS A 588 -2.10 -19.58 -7.17
N LEU A 589 -3.11 -18.71 -7.11
CA LEU A 589 -3.01 -17.34 -6.63
C LEU A 589 -3.47 -17.31 -5.18
N LYS A 590 -2.54 -17.12 -4.23
CA LYS A 590 -2.84 -17.10 -2.80
C LYS A 590 -2.88 -15.66 -2.30
N TYR A 591 -4.05 -15.21 -1.88
CA TYR A 591 -4.21 -13.88 -1.28
C TYR A 591 -3.54 -13.83 0.08
N VAL A 592 -2.73 -12.79 0.31
CA VAL A 592 -1.91 -12.64 1.52
C VAL A 592 -2.79 -12.51 2.77
N SER A 593 -3.83 -11.68 2.68
CA SER A 593 -4.73 -11.38 3.82
C SER A 593 -6.01 -12.21 3.78
N PHE A 594 -6.81 -12.07 2.72
CA PHE A 594 -8.07 -12.78 2.49
C PHE A 594 -8.49 -12.67 1.02
N LEU A 595 -9.41 -13.53 0.59
CA LEU A 595 -10.07 -13.44 -0.70
C LEU A 595 -11.45 -12.75 -0.53
N PRO A 596 -11.70 -11.56 -1.10
CA PRO A 596 -13.00 -10.91 -1.02
C PRO A 596 -14.11 -11.82 -1.58
N ALA A 597 -15.26 -11.84 -0.91
CA ALA A 597 -16.42 -12.59 -1.39
C ALA A 597 -16.87 -12.05 -2.76
N GLY A 598 -17.19 -12.94 -3.69
CA GLY A 598 -17.58 -12.59 -5.06
C GLY A 598 -16.42 -12.23 -5.97
N THR A 599 -15.15 -12.38 -5.55
CA THR A 599 -14.00 -12.11 -6.44
C THR A 599 -14.10 -12.91 -7.74
N LEU A 600 -14.43 -14.20 -7.66
CA LEU A 600 -14.62 -15.02 -8.85
C LEU A 600 -15.84 -14.60 -9.67
N HIS A 601 -16.94 -14.16 -9.03
CA HIS A 601 -18.13 -13.68 -9.72
C HIS A 601 -17.85 -12.41 -10.54
N LYS A 602 -17.15 -11.44 -9.94
CA LYS A 602 -16.71 -10.22 -10.63
C LYS A 602 -15.74 -10.55 -11.77
N PHE A 603 -14.87 -11.53 -11.55
CA PHE A 603 -13.98 -12.07 -12.58
C PHE A 603 -14.75 -12.68 -13.77
N MET A 604 -15.78 -13.50 -13.49
CA MET A 604 -16.66 -14.05 -14.53
C MET A 604 -17.35 -12.93 -15.33
N VAL A 605 -17.81 -11.87 -14.66
CA VAL A 605 -18.44 -10.72 -15.31
C VAL A 605 -17.47 -9.99 -16.25
N LYS A 606 -16.20 -9.81 -15.85
CA LYS A 606 -15.18 -9.16 -16.69
C LYS A 606 -14.79 -9.99 -17.91
N LEU A 607 -14.75 -11.33 -17.78
CA LEU A 607 -14.35 -12.25 -18.86
C LEU A 607 -15.51 -13.10 -19.41
N HIS A 608 -16.73 -12.57 -19.37
CA HIS A 608 -17.94 -13.33 -19.73
C HIS A 608 -17.93 -13.77 -21.20
N ASP A 609 -17.36 -12.96 -22.09
CA ASP A 609 -17.22 -13.24 -23.53
C ASP A 609 -16.29 -14.42 -23.84
N LYS A 610 -15.46 -14.82 -22.87
CA LYS A 610 -14.54 -15.97 -22.97
C LYS A 610 -15.11 -17.24 -22.36
N ILE A 611 -16.27 -17.20 -21.69
CA ILE A 611 -16.81 -18.38 -21.02
C ILE A 611 -17.17 -19.45 -22.05
N TYR A 612 -16.57 -20.63 -21.92
CA TYR A 612 -16.72 -21.70 -22.88
C TYR A 612 -18.01 -22.49 -22.64
N ASN A 613 -18.94 -22.48 -23.60
CA ASN A 613 -20.16 -23.31 -23.62
C ASN A 613 -20.91 -23.32 -22.28
N GLU A 614 -21.07 -22.15 -21.65
CA GLU A 614 -21.75 -22.00 -20.35
C GLU A 614 -21.15 -22.88 -19.21
N LEU A 615 -19.90 -23.32 -19.33
CA LEU A 615 -19.20 -24.06 -18.27
C LEU A 615 -18.80 -23.09 -17.13
N ARG A 616 -19.79 -22.76 -16.32
CA ARG A 616 -19.71 -21.87 -15.16
C ARG A 616 -20.56 -22.42 -14.02
N TRP A 617 -20.04 -22.32 -12.81
CA TRP A 617 -20.72 -22.68 -11.58
C TRP A 617 -20.25 -21.75 -10.47
N LYS A 618 -20.86 -21.80 -9.29
CA LYS A 618 -20.62 -20.83 -8.22
C LYS A 618 -19.17 -20.69 -7.78
N LYS A 619 -18.38 -21.77 -7.89
CA LYS A 619 -16.97 -21.82 -7.47
C LYS A 619 -15.99 -21.91 -8.64
N GLY A 620 -16.43 -21.86 -9.90
CA GLY A 620 -15.49 -21.96 -11.01
C GLY A 620 -16.07 -21.70 -12.40
N VAL A 621 -15.18 -21.45 -13.35
CA VAL A 621 -15.50 -21.15 -14.74
C VAL A 621 -14.44 -21.72 -15.67
N VAL A 622 -14.85 -22.14 -16.86
CA VAL A 622 -13.94 -22.49 -17.96
C VAL A 622 -13.98 -21.41 -19.01
N LEU A 623 -12.80 -20.87 -19.34
CA LEU A 623 -12.59 -19.87 -20.37
C LEU A 623 -11.94 -20.50 -21.60
N GLN A 624 -12.23 -19.94 -22.78
CA GLN A 624 -11.59 -20.25 -24.04
C GLN A 624 -11.12 -18.98 -24.74
N ASP A 625 -9.89 -18.98 -25.22
CA ASP A 625 -9.47 -18.05 -26.27
C ASP A 625 -9.67 -18.71 -27.63
N GLY A 626 -10.71 -18.31 -28.36
CA GLY A 626 -11.06 -18.87 -29.66
C GLY A 626 -9.99 -18.66 -30.74
N ALA A 627 -9.18 -17.59 -30.64
CA ALA A 627 -8.14 -17.30 -31.63
C ALA A 627 -6.97 -18.27 -31.54
N THR A 628 -6.60 -18.66 -30.31
CA THR A 628 -5.49 -19.58 -30.06
C THR A 628 -5.94 -21.01 -29.78
N ASN A 629 -7.25 -21.23 -29.59
CA ASN A 629 -7.87 -22.48 -29.18
C ASN A 629 -7.25 -23.03 -27.89
N THR A 630 -7.09 -22.14 -26.90
CA THR A 630 -6.55 -22.43 -25.57
C THR A 630 -7.65 -22.31 -24.52
N TYR A 631 -7.48 -23.00 -23.40
CA TYR A 631 -8.49 -23.10 -22.35
C TYR A 631 -7.89 -22.84 -20.97
N ALA A 632 -8.70 -22.30 -20.08
CA ALA A 632 -8.35 -22.13 -18.67
C ALA A 632 -9.54 -22.47 -17.79
N GLU A 633 -9.36 -23.34 -16.82
CA GLU A 633 -10.31 -23.47 -15.71
C GLU A 633 -9.83 -22.58 -14.56
N VAL A 634 -10.71 -21.72 -14.05
CA VAL A 634 -10.46 -20.88 -12.89
C VAL A 634 -11.44 -21.28 -11.80
N THR A 635 -10.92 -21.72 -10.66
CA THR A 635 -11.72 -22.22 -9.53
C THR A 635 -11.33 -21.49 -8.25
N GLU A 636 -12.32 -21.03 -7.50
CA GLU A 636 -12.11 -20.40 -6.20
C GLU A 636 -12.09 -21.45 -5.08
N ARG A 637 -11.03 -21.43 -4.26
CA ARG A 637 -10.96 -22.14 -2.98
C ARG A 637 -10.91 -21.12 -1.86
N TRP A 638 -12.09 -20.63 -1.53
CA TRP A 638 -12.23 -19.49 -0.63
C TRP A 638 -11.65 -19.73 0.76
N LYS A 639 -11.80 -20.94 1.34
CA LYS A 639 -11.19 -21.31 2.64
C LYS A 639 -9.65 -21.31 2.62
N GLU A 640 -9.06 -21.46 1.44
CA GLU A 640 -7.61 -21.44 1.24
C GLU A 640 -7.13 -20.03 0.84
N HIS A 641 -8.03 -19.04 0.83
CA HIS A 641 -7.79 -17.68 0.31
C HIS A 641 -7.16 -17.70 -1.09
N SER A 642 -7.53 -18.69 -1.91
CA SER A 642 -6.80 -19.00 -3.14
C SER A 642 -7.70 -19.16 -4.36
N ILE A 643 -7.23 -18.68 -5.50
CA ILE A 643 -7.79 -18.98 -6.82
C ILE A 643 -6.86 -19.95 -7.52
N TYR A 644 -7.41 -21.07 -7.98
CA TYR A 644 -6.70 -22.10 -8.73
C TYR A 644 -6.98 -21.92 -10.22
N ILE A 645 -5.93 -22.01 -11.03
CA ILE A 645 -6.02 -21.93 -12.48
C ILE A 645 -5.39 -23.18 -13.07
N ARG A 646 -6.12 -23.89 -13.93
CA ARG A 646 -5.57 -24.99 -14.75
C ARG A 646 -5.60 -24.58 -16.21
N LEU A 647 -4.46 -24.64 -16.88
CA LEU A 647 -4.30 -24.13 -18.25
C LEU A 647 -4.12 -25.28 -19.23
N LYS A 648 -4.69 -25.12 -20.42
CA LYS A 648 -4.53 -26.05 -21.54
C LYS A 648 -4.21 -25.30 -22.83
N ASP A 649 -3.04 -25.55 -23.40
CA ASP A 649 -2.57 -24.98 -24.65
C ASP A 649 -1.62 -25.95 -25.38
N LYS A 650 -1.99 -26.35 -26.60
CA LYS A 650 -1.15 -27.22 -27.44
C LYS A 650 0.20 -26.58 -27.81
N LYS A 651 0.31 -25.25 -27.80
CA LYS A 651 1.53 -24.49 -28.15
C LYS A 651 2.36 -24.10 -26.92
N GLY A 652 1.85 -24.29 -25.70
CA GLY A 652 2.52 -23.92 -24.45
C GLY A 652 2.75 -22.41 -24.24
N GLN A 653 2.05 -21.55 -24.97
CA GLN A 653 2.14 -20.09 -24.86
C GLN A 653 1.17 -19.54 -23.80
N HIS A 654 0.06 -20.23 -23.57
CA HIS A 654 -0.95 -19.94 -22.55
C HIS A 654 -1.36 -18.45 -22.45
N PRO A 655 -1.83 -17.82 -23.54
CA PRO A 655 -2.18 -16.39 -23.56
C PRO A 655 -3.24 -16.01 -22.51
N LEU A 656 -4.19 -16.90 -22.24
CA LEU A 656 -5.22 -16.72 -21.21
C LEU A 656 -4.62 -16.44 -19.83
N TRP A 657 -3.43 -16.93 -19.50
CA TRP A 657 -2.80 -16.63 -18.21
C TRP A 657 -2.60 -15.13 -18.00
N GLN A 658 -2.07 -14.42 -19.00
CA GLN A 658 -1.79 -13.00 -18.88
C GLN A 658 -3.08 -12.21 -18.68
N GLU A 659 -4.14 -12.60 -19.38
CA GLU A 659 -5.46 -11.99 -19.28
C GLU A 659 -6.11 -12.25 -17.91
N ILE A 660 -6.04 -13.48 -17.40
CA ILE A 660 -6.54 -13.85 -16.08
C ILE A 660 -5.81 -13.07 -14.98
N GLN A 661 -4.47 -13.09 -15.02
CA GLN A 661 -3.65 -12.40 -14.04
C GLN A 661 -3.94 -10.90 -14.03
N LYS A 662 -3.97 -10.28 -15.22
CA LYS A 662 -4.28 -8.85 -15.39
C LYS A 662 -5.67 -8.52 -14.87
N THR A 663 -6.69 -9.30 -15.21
CA THR A 663 -8.08 -9.05 -14.79
C THR A 663 -8.22 -9.08 -13.26
N LEU A 664 -7.59 -10.06 -12.60
CA LEU A 664 -7.62 -10.15 -11.14
C LEU A 664 -6.85 -8.99 -10.48
N GLN A 665 -5.73 -8.56 -11.07
CA GLN A 665 -5.00 -7.37 -10.62
C GLN A 665 -5.83 -6.09 -10.78
N GLU A 666 -6.54 -5.94 -11.90
CA GLU A 666 -7.43 -4.79 -12.13
C GLU A 666 -8.60 -4.76 -11.15
N LEU A 667 -9.22 -5.90 -10.85
CA LEU A 667 -10.28 -5.98 -9.82
C LEU A 667 -9.76 -5.59 -8.43
N ASN A 668 -8.54 -6.00 -8.09
CA ASN A 668 -7.91 -5.63 -6.82
C ASN A 668 -7.56 -4.13 -6.79
N GLU A 669 -7.02 -3.58 -7.89
CA GLU A 669 -6.72 -2.15 -7.98
C GLU A 669 -7.99 -1.28 -8.02
N GLU A 670 -9.09 -1.76 -8.59
CA GLU A 670 -10.40 -1.09 -8.54
C GLU A 670 -10.90 -0.99 -7.09
N LEU A 671 -10.78 -2.06 -6.31
CA LEU A 671 -11.07 -2.04 -4.87
C LEU A 671 -10.08 -1.17 -4.08
N LYS A 672 -8.82 -1.09 -4.51
CA LYS A 672 -7.78 -0.24 -3.91
C LYS A 672 -7.92 1.24 -4.26
N THR A 673 -8.55 1.59 -5.36
CA THR A 673 -8.76 2.99 -5.75
C THR A 673 -10.08 3.50 -5.22
N THR A 674 -11.16 2.74 -5.40
CA THR A 674 -12.51 3.15 -5.03
C THR A 674 -12.83 2.98 -3.54
N LYS A 675 -12.25 1.96 -2.90
CA LYS A 675 -12.49 1.61 -1.49
C LYS A 675 -11.21 1.62 -0.65
N LEU A 676 -10.07 1.80 -1.31
CA LEU A 676 -8.75 1.82 -0.70
C LEU A 676 -8.42 0.57 0.11
N MET A 677 -8.83 -0.55 -0.49
CA MET A 677 -8.59 -1.91 -0.04
C MET A 677 -7.22 -2.41 -0.51
N GLN A 678 -6.35 -2.93 0.38
CA GLN A 678 -5.11 -3.60 -0.06
C GLN A 678 -5.35 -5.09 -0.32
N LEU A 679 -5.14 -5.53 -1.56
CA LEU A 679 -5.37 -6.89 -2.02
C LEU A 679 -4.24 -7.35 -2.94
N ASP A 680 -3.23 -8.00 -2.35
CA ASP A 680 -2.15 -8.65 -3.09
C ASP A 680 -2.25 -10.17 -3.00
N PHE A 681 -1.78 -10.85 -4.04
CA PHE A 681 -1.68 -12.30 -4.07
C PHE A 681 -0.30 -12.76 -4.55
N GLU A 682 0.15 -13.86 -3.96
CA GLU A 682 1.35 -14.57 -4.37
C GLU A 682 1.00 -15.64 -5.40
N VAL A 683 1.88 -15.81 -6.39
CA VAL A 683 1.69 -16.78 -7.47
C VAL A 683 2.49 -18.04 -7.16
N TYR A 684 1.85 -19.20 -7.20
CA TYR A 684 2.47 -20.52 -7.05
C TYR A 684 2.17 -21.40 -8.26
N CYS A 685 3.12 -22.24 -8.67
CA CYS A 685 2.99 -23.16 -9.79
C CYS A 685 3.15 -24.60 -9.31
N PHE A 686 2.37 -25.52 -9.85
CA PHE A 686 2.51 -26.94 -9.57
C PHE A 686 3.56 -27.58 -10.48
N TYR A 687 4.74 -27.87 -9.93
CA TYR A 687 5.90 -28.38 -10.67
C TYR A 687 6.57 -29.52 -9.89
N ASN A 688 6.87 -30.64 -10.56
CA ASN A 688 7.43 -31.86 -9.96
C ASN A 688 6.67 -32.33 -8.71
N ASN A 689 5.33 -32.41 -8.82
CA ASN A 689 4.41 -32.83 -7.76
C ASN A 689 4.44 -31.95 -6.49
N LYS A 690 4.89 -30.69 -6.58
CA LYS A 690 4.91 -29.73 -5.48
C LYS A 690 4.49 -28.34 -5.94
N TRP A 691 3.85 -27.58 -5.05
CA TRP A 691 3.63 -26.15 -5.24
C TRP A 691 4.93 -25.40 -4.97
N LYS A 692 5.37 -24.57 -5.90
CA LYS A 692 6.54 -23.68 -5.76
C LYS A 692 6.14 -22.25 -6.05
N ALA A 693 6.75 -21.27 -5.38
CA ALA A 693 6.44 -19.87 -5.67
C ALA A 693 6.93 -19.51 -7.09
N LYS A 694 6.26 -18.57 -7.77
CA LYS A 694 6.65 -18.11 -9.11
C LYS A 694 8.13 -17.72 -9.17
N PRO A 695 8.70 -16.99 -8.19
CA PRO A 695 10.12 -16.73 -8.15
C PRO A 695 10.96 -18.03 -8.22
N ASP A 696 10.69 -19.05 -7.40
CA ASP A 696 11.45 -20.32 -7.42
C ASP A 696 11.42 -21.05 -8.77
N ILE A 697 10.37 -20.81 -9.59
CA ILE A 697 10.21 -21.40 -10.92
C ILE A 697 11.01 -20.63 -11.98
N GLU A 698 11.17 -19.32 -11.80
CA GLU A 698 11.96 -18.45 -12.69
C GLU A 698 13.40 -18.95 -12.79
N ASP A 699 14.03 -19.22 -11.66
CA ASP A 699 15.40 -19.75 -11.60
C ASP A 699 15.53 -21.12 -12.26
N LEU A 700 14.49 -21.95 -12.19
CA LEU A 700 14.46 -23.27 -12.82
C LEU A 700 14.25 -23.18 -14.34
N CYS A 701 13.53 -22.18 -14.84
CA CYS A 701 13.32 -21.94 -16.26
C CYS A 701 14.63 -21.62 -17.01
N GLU A 702 15.61 -20.99 -16.34
CA GLU A 702 16.92 -20.70 -16.94
C GLU A 702 17.74 -21.98 -17.21
N LEU A 703 17.52 -23.03 -16.42
CA LEU A 703 18.26 -24.29 -16.48
C LEU A 703 17.59 -25.34 -17.39
N ASP A 704 16.25 -25.35 -17.46
CA ASP A 704 15.48 -26.36 -18.19
C ASP A 704 14.71 -25.76 -19.36
N SER A 705 15.19 -26.04 -20.57
CA SER A 705 14.54 -25.58 -21.79
C SER A 705 13.12 -26.14 -22.00
N THR A 706 12.73 -27.18 -21.25
CA THR A 706 11.43 -27.85 -21.30
C THR A 706 10.45 -27.40 -20.21
N ASN A 707 10.81 -26.42 -19.39
CA ASN A 707 9.92 -25.91 -18.33
C ASN A 707 8.60 -25.37 -18.91
N ILE A 708 7.49 -25.95 -18.47
CA ILE A 708 6.14 -25.63 -18.94
C ILE A 708 5.68 -24.21 -18.54
N PHE A 709 6.31 -23.57 -17.54
CA PHE A 709 5.90 -22.25 -17.02
C PHE A 709 6.62 -21.06 -17.65
N LYS A 710 7.44 -21.26 -18.69
CA LYS A 710 8.21 -20.18 -19.34
C LYS A 710 7.37 -19.00 -19.83
N PHE A 711 6.12 -19.25 -20.23
CA PHE A 711 5.19 -18.21 -20.67
C PHE A 711 4.93 -17.13 -19.60
N MET A 712 5.07 -17.46 -18.31
CA MET A 712 4.84 -16.53 -17.20
C MET A 712 5.88 -15.42 -17.08
N PHE A 713 7.02 -15.55 -17.78
CA PHE A 713 8.19 -14.68 -17.69
C PHE A 713 8.48 -13.94 -19.01
N GLY A 714 7.62 -14.06 -20.03
CA GLY A 714 7.80 -13.36 -21.31
C GLY A 714 8.97 -13.88 -22.17
N LEU A 715 9.51 -15.06 -21.88
CA LEU A 715 10.63 -15.68 -22.60
C LEU A 715 10.14 -16.37 -23.89
N SER A 716 9.74 -15.58 -24.90
CA SER A 716 9.25 -16.09 -26.20
C SER A 716 10.34 -16.14 -27.27
N SER A 717 11.30 -17.06 -27.16
CA SER A 717 12.07 -17.62 -28.29
C SER A 717 12.95 -18.77 -27.83
N PRO A 718 13.22 -19.79 -28.67
CA PRO A 718 14.21 -20.80 -28.31
C PRO A 718 15.55 -20.09 -28.15
N VAL A 719 16.20 -20.26 -27.00
CA VAL A 719 17.55 -19.76 -26.74
C VAL A 719 18.51 -20.38 -27.76
N LYS A 720 18.59 -19.76 -28.94
CA LYS A 720 19.60 -20.00 -29.96
C LYS A 720 20.32 -18.68 -30.15
N GLU A 721 21.64 -18.75 -30.00
CA GLU A 721 22.65 -17.70 -30.24
C GLU A 721 23.01 -16.73 -29.10
N TYR A 722 22.87 -17.14 -27.83
CA TYR A 722 23.71 -16.56 -26.76
C TYR A 722 24.64 -17.58 -26.05
N ILE A 723 24.85 -18.75 -26.66
CA ILE A 723 25.81 -19.75 -26.14
C ILE A 723 27.20 -19.62 -26.77
N SER A 724 27.40 -18.83 -27.84
CA SER A 724 28.73 -18.70 -28.47
C SER A 724 29.62 -17.57 -27.92
N GLN A 725 29.20 -16.81 -26.90
CA GLN A 725 30.04 -15.78 -26.29
C GLN A 725 30.06 -15.80 -24.76
N LYS A 726 29.87 -16.97 -24.12
CA LYS A 726 30.41 -17.11 -22.75
C LYS A 726 31.94 -17.25 -22.88
N PRO A 727 32.74 -16.31 -22.35
CA PRO A 727 34.18 -16.45 -22.37
C PRO A 727 34.52 -17.76 -21.66
N THR A 728 35.36 -18.56 -22.31
CA THR A 728 35.88 -19.82 -21.80
C THR A 728 36.26 -19.62 -20.33
N PRO A 729 35.68 -20.38 -19.39
CA PRO A 729 35.88 -20.15 -17.97
C PRO A 729 37.37 -20.25 -17.68
N LEU A 730 37.91 -19.19 -17.09
CA LEU A 730 39.26 -19.18 -16.53
C LEU A 730 39.37 -20.39 -15.60
N LEU A 731 40.12 -21.40 -16.04
CA LEU A 731 40.46 -22.56 -15.23
C LEU A 731 41.01 -22.09 -13.88
N GLY A 732 40.39 -22.55 -12.80
CA GLY A 732 41.13 -22.89 -11.58
C GLY A 732 41.11 -21.92 -10.39
N LYS A 733 40.04 -21.16 -10.14
CA LYS A 733 39.82 -20.60 -8.78
C LYS A 733 38.75 -21.42 -8.06
N ALA A 734 39.12 -22.01 -6.91
CA ALA A 734 38.20 -22.71 -6.04
C ALA A 734 37.11 -21.75 -5.55
N LYS A 735 35.83 -22.09 -5.81
CA LYS A 735 34.68 -21.31 -5.35
C LYS A 735 34.53 -21.42 -3.83
N LEU A 736 34.11 -20.34 -3.19
CA LEU A 736 33.75 -20.36 -1.76
C LEU A 736 32.41 -21.07 -1.59
N SER A 737 32.28 -21.92 -0.57
CA SER A 737 31.03 -22.62 -0.26
C SER A 737 30.20 -21.87 0.78
N ILE A 738 28.94 -21.56 0.47
CA ILE A 738 27.98 -20.91 1.38
C ILE A 738 26.89 -21.92 1.75
N ILE A 739 26.56 -22.02 3.05
CA ILE A 739 25.35 -22.71 3.49
C ILE A 739 24.36 -21.75 4.15
N PHE A 740 23.11 -21.82 3.70
CA PHE A 740 21.97 -21.14 4.32
C PHE A 740 21.24 -22.12 5.26
N LEU A 741 21.04 -21.70 6.51
CA LEU A 741 20.29 -22.45 7.53
C LEU A 741 19.09 -21.61 7.98
N THR A 742 17.90 -22.21 7.96
CA THR A 742 16.66 -21.56 8.40
C THR A 742 15.85 -22.50 9.30
N ALA A 743 14.90 -21.94 10.05
CA ALA A 743 14.09 -22.66 11.02
C ALA A 743 12.68 -23.00 10.50
N ASP A 744 12.57 -23.65 9.33
CA ASP A 744 11.34 -24.07 8.64
C ASP A 744 10.61 -22.97 7.81
N PRO A 745 10.41 -23.18 6.49
CA PRO A 745 9.66 -22.28 5.63
C PRO A 745 8.11 -22.42 5.72
N GLU A 746 7.56 -23.50 6.29
CA GLU A 746 6.10 -23.63 6.47
C GLU A 746 5.59 -22.84 7.68
N ASN A 747 6.47 -22.49 8.62
CA ASN A 747 6.14 -21.57 9.70
C ASN A 747 5.90 -20.17 9.11
N LYS A 748 4.71 -19.59 9.36
CA LYS A 748 4.11 -18.45 8.62
C LYS A 748 4.87 -17.12 8.66
N ASN A 749 6.10 -17.07 9.18
CA ASN A 749 6.81 -15.82 9.33
C ASN A 749 8.35 -15.98 9.36
N PRO A 750 9.03 -16.68 8.43
CA PRO A 750 10.49 -16.57 8.37
C PRO A 750 10.82 -15.13 7.96
N ILE A 751 11.98 -14.62 8.36
CA ILE A 751 12.54 -13.36 7.86
C ILE A 751 12.87 -13.55 6.36
N GLY A 752 11.87 -13.68 5.50
CA GLY A 752 11.97 -13.81 4.04
C GLY A 752 13.03 -14.78 3.51
N ALA A 753 13.37 -15.85 4.25
CA ALA A 753 14.63 -16.55 4.03
C ALA A 753 14.74 -17.23 2.65
N SER A 754 13.62 -17.72 2.10
CA SER A 754 13.55 -18.23 0.72
C SER A 754 13.84 -17.13 -0.30
N VAL A 755 13.18 -15.99 -0.18
CA VAL A 755 13.38 -14.80 -1.04
C VAL A 755 14.81 -14.28 -0.92
N GLN A 756 15.33 -14.18 0.29
CA GLN A 756 16.70 -13.76 0.59
C GLN A 756 17.70 -14.66 -0.14
N LYS A 757 17.57 -15.98 0.02
CA LYS A 757 18.43 -16.97 -0.64
C LYS A 757 18.33 -16.85 -2.16
N GLN A 758 17.13 -16.73 -2.69
CA GLN A 758 16.91 -16.65 -4.13
C GLN A 758 17.58 -15.43 -4.76
N ARG A 759 17.39 -14.25 -4.16
CA ARG A 759 18.02 -13.02 -4.64
C ARG A 759 19.54 -13.10 -4.56
N ILE A 760 20.08 -13.66 -3.48
CA ILE A 760 21.53 -13.84 -3.32
C ILE A 760 22.07 -14.82 -4.38
N GLU A 761 21.41 -15.97 -4.57
CA GLU A 761 21.82 -17.00 -5.53
C GLU A 761 21.83 -16.44 -6.96
N ASN A 762 20.78 -15.71 -7.34
CA ASN A 762 20.66 -15.06 -8.65
C ASN A 762 21.73 -13.98 -8.87
N THR A 763 22.20 -13.34 -7.81
CA THR A 763 23.17 -12.25 -7.92
C THR A 763 24.62 -12.74 -8.08
N ILE A 764 24.96 -13.95 -7.59
CA ILE A 764 26.36 -14.38 -7.41
C ILE A 764 26.72 -15.81 -7.84
N SER A 765 25.81 -16.55 -8.50
CA SER A 765 25.94 -18.00 -8.78
C SER A 765 27.28 -18.45 -9.39
N ASP A 766 27.96 -17.59 -10.15
CA ASP A 766 29.26 -17.90 -10.75
C ASP A 766 30.42 -17.95 -9.73
N ALA A 767 30.34 -17.26 -8.58
CA ALA A 767 31.45 -17.11 -7.64
C ALA A 767 31.41 -18.07 -6.43
N PHE A 768 30.24 -18.62 -6.08
CA PHE A 768 30.03 -19.42 -4.87
C PHE A 768 29.38 -20.77 -5.16
N GLU A 769 29.63 -21.77 -4.31
CA GLU A 769 28.85 -23.01 -4.26
C GLU A 769 27.81 -22.91 -3.14
N PHE A 770 26.53 -22.97 -3.50
CA PHE A 770 25.42 -22.81 -2.57
C PHE A 770 24.89 -24.15 -2.06
N TYR A 771 24.68 -24.20 -0.75
CA TYR A 771 24.02 -25.28 -0.04
C TYR A 771 22.90 -24.67 0.80
N ASN A 772 21.75 -25.32 0.89
CA ASN A 772 20.62 -24.80 1.66
C ASN A 772 20.02 -25.91 2.51
N ASN A 773 19.68 -25.57 3.74
CA ASN A 773 18.87 -26.41 4.60
C ASN A 773 17.79 -25.56 5.29
N LEU A 774 16.65 -25.43 4.61
CA LEU A 774 15.51 -24.62 5.04
C LEU A 774 14.85 -25.15 6.32
N GLU A 775 15.06 -26.42 6.65
CA GLU A 775 14.53 -27.07 7.86
C GLU A 775 15.68 -27.59 8.73
N THR A 776 16.56 -26.69 9.19
CA THR A 776 17.66 -27.11 10.07
C THR A 776 17.17 -27.28 11.49
N LYS A 777 17.20 -28.51 12.01
CA LYS A 777 16.98 -28.75 13.44
C LYS A 777 18.16 -28.23 14.25
N TYR A 778 17.90 -27.77 15.48
CA TYR A 778 18.95 -27.21 16.35
C TYR A 778 20.12 -28.19 16.62
N ASN A 779 19.87 -29.50 16.59
CA ASN A 779 20.88 -30.55 16.77
C ASN A 779 21.62 -30.93 15.47
N GLU A 780 21.17 -30.48 14.31
CA GLU A 780 21.75 -30.76 12.98
C GLU A 780 22.62 -29.60 12.45
N ILE A 781 22.62 -28.44 13.11
CA ILE A 781 23.42 -27.26 12.73
C ILE A 781 24.89 -27.64 12.51
N GLY A 782 25.47 -28.44 13.40
CA GLY A 782 26.86 -28.89 13.29
C GLY A 782 27.11 -29.78 12.06
N SER A 783 26.24 -30.76 11.80
CA SER A 783 26.41 -31.67 10.67
C SER A 783 26.22 -30.97 9.32
N ASN A 784 25.26 -30.03 9.24
CA ASN A 784 24.96 -29.33 8.00
C ASN A 784 26.09 -28.38 7.58
N THR A 785 26.82 -27.83 8.55
CA THR A 785 27.88 -26.85 8.28
C THR A 785 29.24 -27.48 7.94
N VAL A 786 29.37 -28.81 7.91
CA VAL A 786 30.64 -29.48 7.61
C VAL A 786 31.14 -29.12 6.21
N GLY A 787 32.41 -28.73 6.11
CA GLY A 787 33.08 -28.40 4.83
C GLY A 787 32.72 -27.03 4.26
N LYS A 788 31.82 -26.26 4.89
CA LYS A 788 31.35 -24.96 4.38
C LYS A 788 32.23 -23.79 4.84
N ASP A 789 32.54 -22.86 3.93
CA ASP A 789 33.35 -21.67 4.20
C ASP A 789 32.56 -20.58 4.93
N ILE A 790 31.32 -20.34 4.47
CA ILE A 790 30.42 -19.31 4.99
C ILE A 790 29.15 -19.97 5.49
N VAL A 791 28.73 -19.63 6.71
CA VAL A 791 27.46 -20.09 7.29
C VAL A 791 26.54 -18.88 7.44
N HIS A 792 25.42 -18.90 6.75
CA HIS A 792 24.38 -17.89 6.83
C HIS A 792 23.18 -18.46 7.59
N ILE A 793 22.79 -17.82 8.68
CA ILE A 793 21.68 -18.26 9.53
C ILE A 793 20.61 -17.18 9.51
N THR A 794 19.43 -17.51 9.01
CA THR A 794 18.27 -16.62 8.98
C THR A 794 17.15 -17.23 9.80
N VAL A 795 16.92 -16.67 10.98
CA VAL A 795 15.97 -17.18 11.99
C VAL A 795 15.45 -16.03 12.84
N HIS A 796 14.36 -16.24 13.58
CA HIS A 796 14.00 -15.33 14.65
C HIS A 796 14.99 -15.46 15.82
N GLY A 797 15.12 -14.40 16.59
CA GLY A 797 15.99 -14.37 17.75
C GLY A 797 15.58 -13.32 18.76
N ILE A 798 16.13 -13.46 19.95
CA ILE A 798 16.17 -12.44 21.01
C ILE A 798 17.63 -12.37 21.49
N PRO A 799 18.01 -11.39 22.34
CA PRO A 799 19.35 -11.35 22.89
C PRO A 799 19.76 -12.72 23.49
N ASP A 800 20.93 -13.22 23.07
CA ASP A 800 21.52 -14.50 23.45
C ASP A 800 20.81 -15.80 22.99
N GLN A 801 19.72 -15.72 22.21
CA GLN A 801 18.95 -16.91 21.81
C GLN A 801 18.46 -16.83 20.36
N LEU A 802 18.67 -17.90 19.59
CA LEU A 802 18.14 -18.05 18.23
C LEU A 802 17.09 -19.17 18.19
N PHE A 803 15.94 -18.94 17.56
CA PHE A 803 14.87 -19.93 17.53
C PHE A 803 15.05 -20.93 16.39
N PHE A 804 15.11 -22.23 16.72
CA PHE A 804 15.18 -23.34 15.76
C PHE A 804 14.09 -24.38 16.05
N VAL A 805 13.71 -25.15 15.03
CA VAL A 805 12.66 -26.18 15.15
C VAL A 805 13.17 -27.41 15.90
N HIS A 806 12.34 -27.93 16.82
CA HIS A 806 12.63 -29.15 17.57
C HIS A 806 12.17 -30.42 16.84
N ASP A 807 10.91 -30.49 16.40
CA ASP A 807 10.30 -31.65 15.76
C ASP A 807 9.22 -31.25 14.74
N LYS A 808 9.19 -31.95 13.59
CA LYS A 808 8.32 -31.64 12.43
C LYS A 808 6.83 -31.75 12.72
N HIS A 809 6.46 -32.37 13.85
CA HIS A 809 5.07 -32.61 14.20
C HIS A 809 4.49 -31.57 15.16
N THR A 810 5.33 -30.73 15.78
CA THR A 810 4.89 -29.87 16.89
C THR A 810 4.91 -28.38 16.56
N ASP A 811 5.54 -27.95 15.45
CA ASP A 811 5.73 -26.54 15.04
C ASP A 811 6.31 -25.61 16.13
N GLN A 812 6.77 -26.15 17.26
CA GLN A 812 7.33 -25.37 18.36
C GLN A 812 8.79 -25.06 18.08
N SER A 813 9.09 -23.77 17.92
CA SER A 813 10.45 -23.26 17.87
C SER A 813 11.01 -23.15 19.30
N ASN A 814 12.21 -23.68 19.52
CA ASN A 814 12.89 -23.60 20.82
C ASN A 814 14.03 -22.58 20.75
N PRO A 815 14.21 -21.76 21.80
CA PRO A 815 15.36 -20.87 21.91
C PRO A 815 16.65 -21.67 22.09
N VAL A 816 17.55 -21.54 21.12
CA VAL A 816 18.90 -22.09 21.16
C VAL A 816 19.83 -21.03 21.72
N GLN A 817 20.34 -21.26 22.93
CA GLN A 817 21.33 -20.41 23.57
C GLN A 817 22.59 -20.30 22.71
N SER A 818 23.20 -19.11 22.66
CA SER A 818 24.45 -18.88 21.90
C SER A 818 25.55 -19.90 22.24
N ASP A 819 25.66 -20.31 23.51
CA ASP A 819 26.67 -21.27 23.97
C ASP A 819 26.46 -22.66 23.35
N TYR A 820 25.19 -23.07 23.20
CA TYR A 820 24.86 -24.33 22.54
C TYR A 820 25.11 -24.23 21.03
N LEU A 821 24.75 -23.10 20.41
CA LEU A 821 25.04 -22.84 19.00
C LEU A 821 26.55 -22.92 18.72
N CYS A 822 27.37 -22.31 19.59
CA CYS A 822 28.83 -22.40 19.50
C CYS A 822 29.29 -23.86 19.55
N LYS A 823 28.81 -24.64 20.53
CA LYS A 823 29.13 -26.07 20.64
C LYS A 823 28.72 -26.87 19.39
N GLN A 824 27.62 -26.53 18.72
CA GLN A 824 27.23 -27.21 17.47
C GLN A 824 28.18 -26.87 16.32
N LEU A 825 28.54 -25.60 16.17
CA LEU A 825 29.47 -25.15 15.13
C LEU A 825 30.90 -25.71 15.34
N GLU A 826 31.30 -25.89 16.60
CA GLU A 826 32.62 -26.47 16.99
C GLU A 826 32.78 -27.92 16.55
N LYS A 827 31.69 -28.69 16.44
CA LYS A 827 31.72 -30.12 16.07
C LYS A 827 32.42 -30.38 14.74
N THR A 828 32.41 -29.39 13.84
CA THR A 828 33.06 -29.52 12.52
C THR A 828 34.58 -29.46 12.58
N LYS A 829 35.17 -28.96 13.69
CA LYS A 829 36.61 -28.64 13.86
C LYS A 829 37.18 -27.74 12.75
N GLN A 830 36.34 -27.15 11.91
CA GLN A 830 36.73 -26.33 10.77
C GLN A 830 36.38 -24.88 11.08
N VAL A 831 37.41 -24.03 11.15
CA VAL A 831 37.22 -22.58 11.31
C VAL A 831 36.54 -22.03 10.07
N LYS A 832 35.38 -21.41 10.25
CA LYS A 832 34.60 -20.78 9.17
C LYS A 832 35.23 -19.46 8.77
N LYS A 833 35.18 -19.09 7.49
CA LYS A 833 35.67 -17.78 7.03
C LYS A 833 34.76 -16.65 7.48
N LEU A 834 33.44 -16.90 7.48
CA LEU A 834 32.42 -15.94 7.90
C LEU A 834 31.19 -16.67 8.45
N ILE A 835 30.59 -16.12 9.49
CA ILE A 835 29.24 -16.49 9.95
C ILE A 835 28.34 -15.25 9.88
N VAL A 836 27.19 -15.34 9.22
CA VAL A 836 26.21 -14.26 9.11
C VAL A 836 24.96 -14.66 9.89
N LEU A 837 24.57 -13.87 10.88
CA LEU A 837 23.41 -14.09 11.74
C LEU A 837 22.32 -13.05 11.46
N ILE A 838 21.41 -13.39 10.56
CA ILE A 838 20.21 -12.60 10.25
C ILE A 838 19.09 -13.03 11.22
N ALA A 839 19.14 -12.47 12.42
CA ALA A 839 18.15 -12.66 13.47
C ALA A 839 18.10 -11.40 14.32
N CYS A 840 16.96 -11.10 14.94
CA CYS A 840 16.81 -9.94 15.82
C CYS A 840 17.78 -10.00 17.02
N ASN A 841 18.44 -8.88 17.32
CA ASN A 841 19.37 -8.72 18.45
C ASN A 841 20.48 -9.80 18.53
N SER A 842 21.04 -10.21 17.39
CA SER A 842 22.02 -11.30 17.33
C SER A 842 23.48 -10.90 17.66
N GLU A 843 23.74 -9.63 18.01
CA GLU A 843 25.08 -9.10 18.33
C GLU A 843 25.82 -9.93 19.39
N THR A 844 25.16 -10.28 20.49
CA THR A 844 25.82 -11.03 21.57
C THR A 844 26.21 -12.43 21.12
N THR A 845 25.36 -13.06 20.31
CA THR A 845 25.63 -14.37 19.69
C THR A 845 26.78 -14.28 18.69
N ALA A 846 26.79 -13.27 17.82
CA ALA A 846 27.88 -13.05 16.85
C ALA A 846 29.23 -12.84 17.55
N LYS A 847 29.25 -12.04 18.63
CA LYS A 847 30.44 -11.82 19.44
C LYS A 847 30.94 -13.11 20.09
N LYS A 848 30.07 -13.89 20.73
CA LYS A 848 30.42 -15.18 21.34
C LYS A 848 31.02 -16.16 20.33
N ILE A 849 30.47 -16.22 19.11
CA ILE A 849 30.98 -17.07 18.04
C ILE A 849 32.42 -16.70 17.65
N VAL A 850 32.72 -15.40 17.57
CA VAL A 850 34.07 -14.90 17.28
C VAL A 850 35.03 -15.16 18.44
N ASP A 851 34.61 -14.87 19.67
CA ASP A 851 35.41 -15.07 20.89
C ASP A 851 35.73 -16.57 21.10
N GLY A 852 34.81 -17.46 20.72
CA GLY A 852 35.01 -18.91 20.71
C GLY A 852 35.99 -19.41 19.63
N GLY A 853 36.44 -18.53 18.71
CA GLY A 853 37.40 -18.88 17.66
C GLY A 853 36.84 -19.75 16.54
N LEU A 854 35.50 -19.83 16.42
CA LEU A 854 34.78 -20.59 15.38
C LEU A 854 34.91 -19.98 13.99
N THR A 855 35.14 -18.67 13.94
CA THR A 855 35.33 -17.90 12.72
C THR A 855 36.20 -16.68 13.00
N LYS A 856 36.82 -16.14 11.94
CA LYS A 856 37.51 -14.86 12.04
C LYS A 856 36.52 -13.69 12.07
N TYR A 857 35.37 -13.82 11.39
CA TYR A 857 34.37 -12.77 11.26
C TYR A 857 32.97 -13.30 11.50
N ALA A 858 32.17 -12.58 12.29
CA ALA A 858 30.74 -12.82 12.38
C ALA A 858 29.96 -11.52 12.20
N ILE A 859 28.88 -11.56 11.44
CA ILE A 859 27.94 -10.44 11.30
C ILE A 859 26.70 -10.77 12.11
N GLY A 860 26.24 -9.83 12.93
CA GLY A 860 24.97 -9.92 13.65
C GLY A 860 24.22 -8.60 13.62
N THR A 861 23.12 -8.52 14.35
CA THR A 861 22.27 -7.33 14.42
C THR A 861 22.14 -6.82 15.86
N THR A 862 21.96 -5.51 16.01
CA THR A 862 21.89 -4.84 17.31
C THR A 862 20.46 -4.62 17.80
N ILE A 863 19.49 -4.72 16.90
CA ILE A 863 18.06 -4.46 17.15
C ILE A 863 17.20 -5.50 16.43
N ASP A 864 15.88 -5.38 16.56
CA ASP A 864 14.92 -6.13 15.75
C ASP A 864 15.05 -5.75 14.27
N ILE A 865 14.96 -6.75 13.39
CA ILE A 865 15.11 -6.56 11.94
C ILE A 865 13.86 -7.02 11.18
N SER A 866 13.45 -6.23 10.18
CA SER A 866 12.39 -6.62 9.27
C SER A 866 12.88 -7.61 8.20
N SER A 867 11.96 -8.42 7.66
CA SER A 867 12.23 -9.31 6.53
C SER A 867 12.87 -8.58 5.34
N LYS A 868 12.41 -7.36 5.08
CA LYS A 868 12.96 -6.52 4.01
C LYS A 868 14.41 -6.10 4.29
N ALA A 869 14.69 -5.59 5.49
CA ALA A 869 16.06 -5.17 5.85
C ALA A 869 17.04 -6.36 5.78
N ALA A 870 16.61 -7.52 6.25
CA ALA A 870 17.37 -8.75 6.13
C ALA A 870 17.68 -9.13 4.67
N ILE A 871 16.67 -9.12 3.79
CA ILE A 871 16.85 -9.44 2.36
C ILE A 871 17.81 -8.44 1.71
N ASP A 872 17.54 -7.14 1.85
CA ASP A 872 18.31 -6.06 1.24
C ASP A 872 19.78 -6.13 1.69
N PHE A 873 20.03 -6.34 2.99
CA PHE A 873 21.38 -6.52 3.53
C PHE A 873 22.12 -7.67 2.86
N SER A 874 21.52 -8.86 2.86
CA SER A 874 22.22 -10.05 2.41
C SER A 874 22.43 -10.04 0.90
N GLU A 875 21.44 -9.63 0.12
CA GLU A 875 21.55 -9.47 -1.33
C GLU A 875 22.75 -8.59 -1.70
N LYS A 876 22.81 -7.39 -1.11
CA LYS A 876 23.88 -6.44 -1.37
C LYS A 876 25.25 -6.92 -0.84
N PHE A 877 25.26 -7.51 0.35
CA PHE A 877 26.47 -8.02 0.97
C PHE A 877 27.16 -9.05 0.11
N TYR A 878 26.40 -10.03 -0.38
CA TYR A 878 26.96 -11.08 -1.20
C TYR A 878 27.31 -10.61 -2.60
N ASP A 879 26.55 -9.68 -3.19
CA ASP A 879 26.89 -9.04 -4.46
C ASP A 879 28.29 -8.43 -4.42
N LEU A 880 28.61 -7.71 -3.35
CA LEU A 880 29.92 -7.11 -3.15
C LEU A 880 30.97 -8.17 -2.79
N LEU A 881 30.62 -9.15 -1.96
CA LEU A 881 31.53 -10.23 -1.57
C LEU A 881 32.00 -11.06 -2.76
N LYS A 882 31.19 -11.20 -3.81
CA LYS A 882 31.55 -11.96 -5.03
C LYS A 882 32.81 -11.40 -5.70
N ASN A 883 32.97 -10.07 -5.65
CA ASN A 883 34.08 -9.37 -6.28
C ASN A 883 35.32 -9.34 -5.38
N SER A 884 35.11 -9.32 -4.05
CA SER A 884 36.16 -9.17 -3.04
C SER A 884 36.07 -10.21 -1.91
N PRO A 885 36.15 -11.52 -2.21
CA PRO A 885 35.82 -12.61 -1.27
C PRO A 885 36.74 -12.70 -0.04
N LEU A 886 37.89 -12.04 -0.05
CA LEU A 886 38.85 -12.01 1.05
C LEU A 886 38.79 -10.71 1.88
N GLN A 887 38.05 -9.69 1.44
CA GLN A 887 37.98 -8.37 2.09
C GLN A 887 36.65 -8.17 2.83
N ILE A 888 36.29 -9.12 3.70
CA ILE A 888 34.97 -9.16 4.37
C ILE A 888 34.62 -7.86 5.11
N GLU A 889 35.58 -7.21 5.79
CA GLU A 889 35.33 -5.93 6.48
C GLU A 889 34.97 -4.81 5.50
N SER A 890 35.78 -4.64 4.46
CA SER A 890 35.52 -3.63 3.42
C SER A 890 34.19 -3.87 2.75
N VAL A 891 33.88 -5.14 2.43
CA VAL A 891 32.60 -5.54 1.83
C VAL A 891 31.44 -5.22 2.77
N PHE A 892 31.57 -5.49 4.07
CA PHE A 892 30.54 -5.17 5.05
C PHE A 892 30.29 -3.66 5.17
N GLU A 893 31.37 -2.87 5.26
CA GLU A 893 31.29 -1.42 5.34
C GLU A 893 30.67 -0.81 4.07
N GLU A 894 31.09 -1.29 2.90
CA GLU A 894 30.55 -0.89 1.60
C GLU A 894 29.08 -1.28 1.44
N THR A 895 28.70 -2.47 1.91
CA THR A 895 27.29 -2.92 1.94
C THR A 895 26.43 -1.97 2.76
N CYS A 896 26.84 -1.69 4.00
CA CYS A 896 26.08 -0.80 4.87
C CYS A 896 26.02 0.60 4.28
N TYR A 897 27.12 1.08 3.70
CA TYR A 897 27.18 2.37 3.02
C TYR A 897 26.19 2.42 1.86
N GLU A 898 26.22 1.47 0.93
CA GLU A 898 25.37 1.47 -0.26
C GLU A 898 23.89 1.31 0.07
N LEU A 899 23.53 0.43 1.01
CA LEU A 899 22.13 0.29 1.44
C LEU A 899 21.63 1.53 2.18
N ASN A 900 22.52 2.18 2.92
CA ASN A 900 22.24 3.49 3.50
C ASN A 900 22.19 4.60 2.45
N GLN A 901 22.48 4.37 1.16
CA GLN A 901 22.22 5.33 0.08
C GLN A 901 20.97 4.99 -0.74
N ASP A 902 20.52 3.74 -0.70
CA ASP A 902 19.47 3.25 -1.60
C ASP A 902 18.10 3.88 -1.33
N LYS A 903 17.26 4.02 -2.37
CA LYS A 903 15.96 4.70 -2.30
C LYS A 903 14.83 3.83 -1.72
N TYR A 904 15.05 2.53 -1.65
CA TYR A 904 14.04 1.55 -1.24
C TYR A 904 14.24 1.05 0.19
N ARG A 905 14.87 1.85 1.08
CA ARG A 905 15.21 1.46 2.46
C ARG A 905 14.03 0.83 3.20
N ALA A 906 14.33 -0.23 3.94
CA ALA A 906 13.42 -0.79 4.92
C ALA A 906 13.11 0.27 6.01
N LYS A 907 11.90 0.23 6.56
CA LYS A 907 11.46 1.08 7.66
C LYS A 907 11.32 0.28 8.94
N LEU A 908 11.69 0.88 10.07
CA LEU A 908 11.33 0.47 11.42
C LEU A 908 9.82 0.67 11.63
N ASP A 909 9.26 0.04 12.67
CA ASP A 909 7.82 0.10 12.97
C ASP A 909 7.32 1.51 13.30
N ASP A 910 8.22 2.41 13.73
CA ASP A 910 7.95 3.83 13.95
C ASP A 910 8.03 4.68 12.67
N GLY A 911 8.35 4.06 11.53
CA GLY A 911 8.47 4.70 10.22
C GLY A 911 9.84 5.27 9.91
N GLU A 912 10.81 5.24 10.83
CA GLU A 912 12.19 5.63 10.56
C GLU A 912 12.88 4.61 9.63
N PHE A 913 13.83 5.05 8.82
CA PHE A 913 14.56 4.14 7.94
C PHE A 913 15.69 3.43 8.68
N TYR A 914 15.93 2.16 8.34
CA TYR A 914 17.07 1.41 8.83
C TYR A 914 18.38 2.13 8.47
N ASP A 915 19.19 2.43 9.49
CA ASP A 915 20.61 2.71 9.33
C ASP A 915 21.35 1.37 9.43
N TYR A 916 21.66 0.76 8.28
CA TYR A 916 22.28 -0.55 8.21
C TYR A 916 23.61 -0.63 8.96
N SER A 917 24.35 0.48 9.07
CA SER A 917 25.60 0.56 9.84
C SER A 917 25.41 0.53 11.36
N LYS A 918 24.20 0.89 11.84
CA LYS A 918 23.81 0.77 13.25
C LYS A 918 23.11 -0.55 13.54
N VAL A 919 22.33 -1.04 12.59
CA VAL A 919 21.55 -2.28 12.72
C VAL A 919 22.46 -3.50 12.61
N PHE A 920 23.29 -3.57 11.58
CA PHE A 920 24.22 -4.67 11.39
C PHE A 920 25.57 -4.32 12.00
N LYS A 921 26.24 -5.32 12.55
CA LYS A 921 27.56 -5.17 13.15
C LYS A 921 28.44 -6.35 12.82
N ILE A 922 29.65 -6.06 12.36
CA ILE A 922 30.68 -7.06 12.13
C ILE A 922 31.60 -7.19 13.36
N PHE A 923 31.82 -8.41 13.79
CA PHE A 923 32.74 -8.80 14.86
C PHE A 923 33.93 -9.50 14.24
N LYS A 924 35.11 -9.23 14.80
CA LYS A 924 36.37 -9.85 14.35
C LYS A 924 37.19 -10.38 15.50
N LYS A 925 37.87 -11.49 15.27
CA LYS A 925 38.83 -12.01 16.24
C LYS A 925 39.98 -11.04 16.33
N THR A 926 40.17 -10.42 17.50
CA THR A 926 41.36 -9.63 17.81
C THR A 926 42.51 -10.64 17.94
N THR A 927 43.44 -10.61 16.99
CA THR A 927 44.67 -11.41 17.04
C THR A 927 45.58 -10.99 18.16
#